data_AF-A0A2R3MX73-F1
#
_entry.id   AF-A0A2R3MX73-F1
#
_cell.length_a   1.000
_cell.length_b   1.000
_cell.length_c   1.000
_cell.angle_alpha   90.00
_cell.angle_beta   90.00
_cell.angle_gamma   90.00
#
_symmetry.space_group_name_H-M   'P 1'
#
loop_
_entity.id
_entity.type
_entity.pdbx_description
1 polymer ?
#
loop_
_entity_poly.entity_id
_entity_poly.type
_entity_poly.pdbx_seq_one_letter_code
_entity_poly.pdbx_strand_id
1 'polypeptide(L)'
;MKANKIIAAILVIGVLAAGFLAFGRARTENQYKNYEVTMDLEEIKKIAATEGKTLEQSLADWKEVGLDSVTITESSLDTLKWNNDFKVRTSFEGYDVIVEATKEGIDFVEKGLKEVLADGRSLIRRSDTTLVLTGIASDFAFKYEVVRDFLEKKIGTDKVGQMSKLQLVGLGYIPAEIEAVQAAGLAVRFRPAYSAGVQNAKRSIDRFIAAVKQYSGQSYAIFFGDTILGMDTDPEYMMNALRENEIAVAMIEASVQREHLEQVGLEALVRGLDYQAVRVFSTWNYIQRRYDYSMPLHHQGQEIVNTFYRAITERNIRVIFFKPFIDPQNNLVSDYAVYKSRFADLERRLLAAPHHIRRLSAADGEKLELMPRLRPRPAYQMLAALAVIACFLLLIENMLAVKPVILYGLFALAALPTAAVYLLQIRLSLFNILFGLAATILFAVLAVQFVLAESKRVFDAGAAVTKLGAFGRSLWLLAGAVLISLSGALCETAFYAESEYLLELKVFTGVKISQLLPLVLVILVALRYFGNDILGKAELTAKERAQYFLNMNIKFWHALIGMMLLAAVALLIIRSGHETGVQPANMELFIRNILEEVLPARPRNKAFLLGYPGVLLLGYFAYQKRYRWLYPILAIMAAMGQANILNTFSHIRTPLYLSFLRIFFEILFAIGMTGLYVLVLEAVGALWKRYQTRQGKQIN
;
A
#
# COMPACT_ATOMS: atom_id res chain seq x y z
N MET A 1 7.63 -2.27 -36.75
CA MET A 1 8.77 -2.62 -35.87
C MET A 1 9.37 -3.93 -36.37
N LYS A 2 10.71 -4.11 -36.37
CA LYS A 2 11.29 -5.43 -36.67
C LYS A 2 11.08 -6.33 -35.46
N ALA A 3 10.74 -7.59 -35.68
CA ALA A 3 10.58 -8.55 -34.61
C ALA A 3 11.08 -9.91 -35.08
N ASN A 4 12.22 -10.34 -34.56
CA ASN A 4 12.68 -11.71 -34.76
C ASN A 4 11.62 -12.70 -34.24
N LYS A 5 11.13 -13.58 -35.13
CA LYS A 5 10.02 -14.50 -34.82
C LYS A 5 10.30 -15.42 -33.64
N ILE A 6 11.55 -15.89 -33.50
CA ILE A 6 11.93 -16.82 -32.41
C ILE A 6 11.96 -16.07 -31.07
N ILE A 7 12.61 -14.91 -31.02
CA ILE A 7 12.67 -14.10 -29.79
C ILE A 7 11.27 -13.62 -29.39
N ALA A 8 10.45 -13.21 -30.35
CA ALA A 8 9.06 -12.83 -30.08
C ALA A 8 8.23 -14.01 -29.56
N ALA A 9 8.42 -15.23 -30.10
CA ALA A 9 7.74 -16.43 -29.60
C ALA A 9 8.14 -16.74 -28.15
N ILE A 10 9.43 -16.63 -27.80
CA ILE A 10 9.91 -16.80 -26.42
C ILE A 10 9.25 -15.77 -25.48
N LEU A 11 9.18 -14.50 -25.90
CA LEU A 11 8.49 -13.45 -25.14
C LEU A 11 7.04 -13.84 -24.87
N VAL A 12 6.30 -14.26 -25.91
CA VAL A 12 4.89 -14.67 -25.78
C VAL A 12 4.74 -15.85 -24.83
N ILE A 13 5.57 -16.89 -24.95
CA ILE A 13 5.53 -18.07 -24.07
C ILE A 13 5.76 -17.66 -22.60
N GLY A 14 6.75 -16.81 -22.35
CA GLY A 14 7.03 -16.35 -20.98
C GLY A 14 5.93 -15.45 -20.41
N VAL A 15 5.29 -14.62 -21.24
CA VAL A 15 4.12 -13.81 -20.84
C VAL A 15 2.91 -14.70 -20.54
N LEU A 16 2.68 -15.76 -21.32
CA LEU A 16 1.62 -16.73 -21.02
C LEU A 16 1.87 -17.46 -19.70
N ALA A 17 3.12 -17.85 -19.43
CA ALA A 17 3.51 -18.43 -18.15
C ALA A 17 3.29 -17.46 -16.98
N ALA A 18 3.61 -16.18 -17.17
CA ALA A 18 3.34 -15.13 -16.19
C ALA A 18 1.83 -14.91 -15.99
N GLY A 19 1.04 -14.95 -17.07
CA GLY A 19 -0.42 -14.88 -17.03
C GLY A 19 -1.05 -16.03 -16.24
N PHE A 20 -0.50 -17.25 -16.37
CA PHE A 20 -0.94 -18.39 -15.56
C PHE A 20 -0.71 -18.17 -14.05
N LEU A 21 0.44 -17.60 -13.66
CA LEU A 21 0.70 -17.23 -12.27
C LEU A 21 -0.22 -16.11 -11.79
N ALA A 22 -0.45 -15.09 -12.62
CA ALA A 22 -1.38 -14.01 -12.32
C ALA A 22 -2.82 -14.51 -12.14
N PHE A 23 -3.25 -15.51 -12.94
CA PHE A 23 -4.54 -16.16 -12.76
C PHE A 23 -4.63 -16.93 -11.44
N GLY A 24 -3.58 -17.66 -11.07
CA GLY A 24 -3.49 -18.32 -9.75
C GLY A 24 -3.64 -17.32 -8.61
N ARG A 25 -2.94 -16.18 -8.70
CA ARG A 25 -3.09 -15.07 -7.75
C ARG A 25 -4.51 -14.51 -7.72
N ALA A 26 -5.12 -14.21 -8.88
CA ALA A 26 -6.48 -13.68 -8.96
C ALA A 26 -7.52 -14.64 -8.33
N ARG A 27 -7.33 -15.95 -8.50
CA ARG A 27 -8.16 -16.97 -7.83
C ARG A 27 -8.03 -16.87 -6.32
N THR A 28 -6.81 -16.78 -5.80
CA THR A 28 -6.54 -16.60 -4.37
C THR A 28 -7.16 -15.29 -3.84
N GLU A 29 -7.00 -14.18 -4.56
CA GLU A 29 -7.58 -12.87 -4.20
C GLU A 29 -9.11 -12.88 -4.10
N ASN A 30 -9.78 -13.79 -4.80
CA ASN A 30 -11.23 -13.94 -4.76
C ASN A 30 -11.74 -14.86 -3.64
N GLN A 31 -10.85 -15.50 -2.88
CA GLN A 31 -11.22 -16.45 -1.81
C GLN A 31 -11.36 -15.81 -0.43
N TYR A 32 -10.92 -14.56 -0.23
CA TYR A 32 -10.98 -13.87 1.07
C TYR A 32 -11.73 -12.53 0.94
N LYS A 33 -13.02 -12.57 1.23
CA LYS A 33 -13.99 -11.51 0.89
C LYS A 33 -14.89 -11.10 2.05
N ASN A 34 -14.46 -11.30 3.29
CA ASN A 34 -15.09 -10.70 4.46
C ASN A 34 -14.17 -9.68 5.15
N TYR A 35 -14.75 -8.70 5.84
CA TYR A 35 -14.00 -7.76 6.68
C TYR A 35 -14.68 -7.56 8.03
N GLU A 36 -13.90 -7.20 9.05
CA GLU A 36 -14.35 -6.96 10.41
C GLU A 36 -14.02 -5.52 10.83
N VAL A 37 -14.95 -4.85 11.49
CA VAL A 37 -14.72 -3.59 12.21
C VAL A 37 -14.69 -3.88 13.70
N THR A 38 -13.53 -3.66 14.31
CA THR A 38 -13.29 -3.88 15.73
C THR A 38 -12.86 -2.61 16.42
N MET A 39 -13.23 -2.44 17.69
CA MET A 39 -12.91 -1.25 18.48
C MET A 39 -12.32 -1.68 19.83
N ASP A 40 -11.36 -0.91 20.35
CA ASP A 40 -10.80 -1.18 21.66
C ASP A 40 -11.81 -0.82 22.75
N LEU A 41 -11.98 -1.71 23.73
CA LEU A 41 -12.89 -1.48 24.86
C LEU A 41 -12.56 -0.16 25.58
N GLU A 42 -11.29 0.21 25.66
CA GLU A 42 -10.88 1.48 26.29
C GLU A 42 -11.38 2.70 25.51
N GLU A 43 -11.48 2.62 24.17
CA GLU A 43 -12.08 3.70 23.38
C GLU A 43 -13.60 3.77 23.60
N ILE A 44 -14.27 2.63 23.83
CA ILE A 44 -15.71 2.57 24.15
C ILE A 44 -15.98 3.16 25.53
N LYS A 45 -15.13 2.88 26.51
CA LYS A 45 -15.20 3.48 27.85
C LYS A 45 -14.97 5.00 27.81
N LYS A 46 -14.01 5.48 27.01
CA LYS A 46 -13.74 6.93 26.86
C LYS A 46 -14.94 7.69 26.30
N ILE A 47 -15.58 7.16 25.25
CA ILE A 47 -16.79 7.80 24.69
C ILE A 47 -17.96 7.73 25.68
N ALA A 48 -18.17 6.58 26.35
CA ALA A 48 -19.20 6.45 27.37
C ALA A 48 -19.03 7.48 28.50
N ALA A 49 -17.80 7.65 28.99
CA ALA A 49 -17.48 8.63 30.04
C ALA A 49 -17.70 10.07 29.58
N THR A 50 -17.41 10.39 28.32
CA THR A 50 -17.62 11.72 27.74
C THR A 50 -19.11 12.05 27.61
N GLU A 51 -19.95 11.04 27.38
CA GLU A 51 -21.41 11.19 27.24
C GLU A 51 -22.18 10.99 28.54
N GLY A 52 -21.51 10.56 29.63
CA GLY A 52 -22.17 10.19 30.88
C GLY A 52 -23.02 8.91 30.78
N LYS A 53 -22.69 8.01 29.85
CA LYS A 53 -23.35 6.70 29.67
C LYS A 53 -22.61 5.60 30.43
N THR A 54 -23.32 4.51 30.73
CA THR A 54 -22.68 3.27 31.21
C THR A 54 -21.99 2.54 30.06
N LEU A 55 -21.12 1.59 30.39
CA LEU A 55 -20.44 0.76 29.40
C LEU A 55 -21.44 -0.03 28.55
N GLU A 56 -22.47 -0.61 29.17
CA GLU A 56 -23.50 -1.42 28.52
C GLU A 56 -24.32 -0.59 27.52
N GLN A 57 -24.67 0.64 27.89
CA GLN A 57 -25.37 1.58 26.99
C GLN A 57 -24.52 1.91 25.76
N SER A 58 -23.24 2.25 25.97
CA SER A 58 -22.32 2.56 24.87
C SER A 58 -22.08 1.34 23.97
N LEU A 59 -21.94 0.13 24.53
CA LEU A 59 -21.81 -1.10 23.77
C LEU A 59 -23.05 -1.38 22.91
N ALA A 60 -24.26 -1.15 23.44
CA ALA A 60 -25.51 -1.28 22.68
C ALA A 60 -25.57 -0.27 21.53
N ASP A 61 -25.20 0.99 21.75
CA ASP A 61 -25.14 2.01 20.69
C ASP A 61 -24.15 1.62 19.58
N TRP A 62 -22.96 1.12 19.95
CA TRP A 62 -21.97 0.64 18.96
C TRP A 62 -22.43 -0.61 18.22
N LYS A 63 -23.19 -1.50 18.87
CA LYS A 63 -23.84 -2.63 18.20
C LYS A 63 -24.82 -2.14 17.14
N GLU A 64 -25.63 -1.12 17.45
CA GLU A 64 -26.59 -0.52 16.51
C GLU A 64 -25.93 0.24 15.35
N VAL A 65 -24.79 0.88 15.59
CA VAL A 65 -23.95 1.48 14.53
C VAL A 65 -23.46 0.43 13.55
N GLY A 66 -23.24 -0.79 14.05
CA GLY A 66 -22.63 -1.86 13.31
C GLY A 66 -21.15 -2.01 13.63
N LEU A 67 -20.82 -2.17 14.90
CA LEU A 67 -19.56 -2.77 15.33
C LEU A 67 -19.68 -4.32 15.28
N ASP A 68 -18.63 -5.01 14.85
CA ASP A 68 -18.60 -6.49 14.79
C ASP A 68 -18.08 -7.09 16.08
N SER A 69 -17.03 -6.49 16.63
CA SER A 69 -16.31 -7.02 17.78
C SER A 69 -15.65 -5.93 18.61
N VAL A 70 -15.31 -6.28 19.84
CA VAL A 70 -14.56 -5.44 20.77
C VAL A 70 -13.26 -6.13 21.12
N THR A 71 -12.15 -5.40 21.00
CA THR A 71 -10.87 -5.90 21.48
C THR A 71 -10.69 -5.60 22.96
N ILE A 72 -10.41 -6.62 23.76
CA ILE A 72 -10.09 -6.51 25.18
C ILE A 72 -8.61 -6.83 25.36
N THR A 73 -7.85 -5.86 25.85
CA THR A 73 -6.44 -6.03 26.18
C THR A 73 -6.30 -6.54 27.60
N GLU A 74 -5.33 -7.43 27.86
CA GLU A 74 -5.06 -7.84 29.25
C GLU A 74 -4.75 -6.61 30.11
N SER A 75 -5.41 -6.57 31.27
CA SER A 75 -5.17 -5.53 32.26
C SER A 75 -3.77 -5.69 32.86
N SER A 76 -3.03 -4.60 32.99
CA SER A 76 -1.82 -4.48 33.79
C SER A 76 -2.06 -3.59 35.01
N LEU A 77 -1.15 -3.59 35.99
CA LEU A 77 -1.23 -2.63 37.11
C LEU A 77 -1.30 -1.20 36.61
N ASP A 78 -0.60 -0.88 35.52
CA ASP A 78 -0.63 0.46 34.93
C ASP A 78 -2.02 0.82 34.37
N THR A 79 -2.66 -0.10 33.63
CA THR A 79 -4.01 0.14 33.12
C THR A 79 -5.06 0.18 34.23
N LEU A 80 -4.91 -0.64 35.27
CA LEU A 80 -5.86 -0.72 36.38
C LEU A 80 -5.87 0.51 37.28
N LYS A 81 -4.84 1.37 37.23
CA LYS A 81 -4.85 2.68 37.90
C LYS A 81 -6.04 3.55 37.47
N TRP A 82 -6.52 3.33 36.24
CA TRP A 82 -7.63 4.05 35.64
C TRP A 82 -8.95 3.28 35.70
N ASN A 83 -8.96 2.09 36.30
CA ASN A 83 -10.18 1.33 36.58
C ASN A 83 -10.80 1.82 37.89
N ASN A 84 -12.06 2.26 37.83
CA ASN A 84 -12.76 2.84 38.98
C ASN A 84 -13.24 1.80 40.00
N ASP A 85 -13.35 0.53 39.62
CA ASP A 85 -13.87 -0.55 40.47
C ASP A 85 -12.78 -1.04 41.43
N PHE A 86 -11.59 -1.32 40.90
CA PHE A 86 -10.46 -1.83 41.68
C PHE A 86 -9.68 -0.74 42.41
N LYS A 87 -9.75 0.53 41.94
CA LYS A 87 -9.08 1.70 42.54
C LYS A 87 -7.58 1.46 42.79
N VAL A 88 -6.90 0.82 41.85
CA VAL A 88 -5.50 0.42 41.99
C VAL A 88 -4.60 1.65 42.10
N ARG A 89 -3.68 1.62 43.05
CA ARG A 89 -2.58 2.57 43.21
C ARG A 89 -1.28 1.80 43.34
N THR A 90 -0.21 2.37 42.83
CA THR A 90 1.12 1.78 42.94
C THR A 90 2.10 2.79 43.50
N SER A 91 2.94 2.38 44.44
CA SER A 91 4.08 3.14 44.94
C SER A 91 5.33 2.24 44.98
N PHE A 92 6.48 2.84 45.29
CA PHE A 92 7.76 2.13 45.32
C PHE A 92 8.40 2.25 46.71
N GLU A 93 8.79 1.11 47.28
CA GLU A 93 9.65 1.03 48.47
C GLU A 93 11.01 0.45 48.03
N GLY A 94 11.97 1.33 47.72
CA GLY A 94 13.21 0.90 47.07
C GLY A 94 12.95 0.40 45.66
N TYR A 95 13.17 -0.90 45.42
CA TYR A 95 12.80 -1.57 44.16
C TYR A 95 11.49 -2.37 44.27
N ASP A 96 10.88 -2.43 45.45
CA ASP A 96 9.62 -3.17 45.61
C ASP A 96 8.45 -2.32 45.11
N VAL A 97 7.50 -2.98 44.44
CA VAL A 97 6.27 -2.35 43.98
C VAL A 97 5.18 -2.64 45.00
N ILE A 98 4.69 -1.58 45.65
CA ILE A 98 3.54 -1.65 46.56
C ILE A 98 2.29 -1.39 45.73
N VAL A 99 1.32 -2.27 45.84
CA VAL A 99 0.02 -2.17 45.18
C VAL A 99 -1.06 -2.03 46.25
N GLU A 100 -1.85 -0.96 46.16
CA GLU A 100 -3.01 -0.73 47.01
C GLU A 100 -4.27 -0.76 46.15
N ALA A 101 -5.29 -1.51 46.54
CA ALA A 101 -6.53 -1.65 45.79
C ALA A 101 -7.70 -2.08 46.71
N THR A 102 -8.91 -2.18 46.16
CA THR A 102 -10.00 -2.91 46.83
C THR A 102 -9.63 -4.38 47.01
N LYS A 103 -10.35 -5.10 47.88
CA LYS A 103 -10.10 -6.52 48.12
C LYS A 103 -10.17 -7.34 46.82
N GLU A 104 -11.22 -7.11 46.03
CA GLU A 104 -11.42 -7.73 44.71
C GLU A 104 -10.27 -7.39 43.75
N GLY A 105 -9.82 -6.13 43.76
CA GLY A 105 -8.67 -5.69 42.97
C GLY A 105 -7.37 -6.40 43.36
N ILE A 106 -7.09 -6.53 44.66
CA ILE A 106 -5.92 -7.29 45.14
C ILE A 106 -6.03 -8.77 44.77
N ASP A 107 -7.21 -9.39 44.92
CA ASP A 107 -7.42 -10.80 44.57
C ASP A 107 -7.20 -11.03 43.06
N PHE A 108 -7.67 -10.12 42.20
CA PHE A 108 -7.43 -10.15 40.76
C PHE A 108 -5.95 -10.02 40.42
N VAL A 109 -5.28 -9.01 40.98
CA VAL A 109 -3.85 -8.74 40.76
C VAL A 109 -2.99 -9.91 41.23
N GLU A 110 -3.22 -10.40 42.45
CA GLU A 110 -2.49 -11.51 43.06
C GLU A 110 -2.62 -12.79 42.22
N LYS A 111 -3.84 -13.11 41.78
CA LYS A 111 -4.08 -14.25 40.90
C LYS A 111 -3.30 -14.12 39.58
N GLY A 112 -3.43 -12.98 38.91
CA GLY A 112 -2.79 -12.71 37.62
C GLY A 112 -1.27 -12.83 37.69
N LEU A 113 -0.65 -12.25 38.73
CA LEU A 113 0.81 -12.29 38.90
C LEU A 113 1.32 -13.70 39.22
N LYS A 114 0.64 -14.44 40.11
CA LYS A 114 1.03 -15.83 40.43
C LYS A 114 1.01 -16.75 39.21
N GLU A 115 0.07 -16.51 38.30
CA GLU A 115 -0.06 -17.31 37.08
C GLU A 115 1.11 -17.11 36.12
N VAL A 116 1.57 -15.88 35.91
CA VAL A 116 2.51 -15.58 34.80
C VAL A 116 3.88 -15.04 35.17
N LEU A 117 4.22 -14.78 36.44
CA LEU A 117 5.57 -14.32 36.77
C LEU A 117 6.64 -15.39 36.46
N ALA A 118 7.77 -14.96 35.88
CA ALA A 118 8.84 -15.84 35.38
C ALA A 118 9.71 -16.47 36.47
N ASP A 119 10.03 -15.70 37.51
CA ASP A 119 11.15 -15.96 38.41
C ASP A 119 10.74 -16.24 39.86
N GLY A 120 9.44 -16.48 40.09
CA GLY A 120 8.95 -16.88 41.41
C GLY A 120 9.17 -15.81 42.50
N ARG A 121 9.32 -14.54 42.09
CA ARG A 121 9.45 -13.39 42.99
C ARG A 121 8.42 -13.41 44.10
N SER A 122 8.85 -12.95 45.27
CA SER A 122 7.98 -12.94 46.43
C SER A 122 6.82 -11.97 46.22
N LEU A 123 5.62 -12.49 46.49
CA LEU A 123 4.38 -11.75 46.48
C LEU A 123 3.84 -11.77 47.92
N ILE A 124 3.95 -10.65 48.63
CA ILE A 124 3.61 -10.58 50.04
C ILE A 124 2.34 -9.76 50.20
N ARG A 125 1.25 -10.42 50.60
CA ARG A 125 0.01 -9.75 50.96
C ARG A 125 0.15 -9.17 52.37
N ARG A 126 0.30 -7.84 52.47
CA ARG A 126 0.40 -7.12 53.76
C ARG A 126 -0.96 -6.96 54.43
N SER A 127 -2.03 -6.86 53.64
CA SER A 127 -3.41 -6.74 54.11
C SER A 127 -4.39 -7.16 53.01
N ASP A 128 -5.70 -7.14 53.29
CA ASP A 128 -6.73 -7.39 52.27
C ASP A 128 -6.69 -6.38 51.11
N THR A 129 -6.07 -5.20 51.31
CA THR A 129 -6.02 -4.08 50.35
C THR A 129 -4.62 -3.73 49.89
N THR A 130 -3.59 -4.47 50.32
CA THR A 130 -2.18 -4.13 50.03
C THR A 130 -1.36 -5.37 49.69
N LEU A 131 -0.70 -5.32 48.53
CA LEU A 131 0.16 -6.36 47.99
C LEU A 131 1.55 -5.79 47.70
N VAL A 132 2.60 -6.54 48.03
CA VAL A 132 3.98 -6.14 47.78
C VAL A 132 4.64 -7.13 46.84
N LEU A 133 5.22 -6.56 45.78
CA LEU A 133 5.94 -7.27 44.73
C LEU A 133 7.43 -6.97 44.87
N THR A 134 8.23 -8.01 45.09
CA THR A 134 9.69 -7.83 45.11
C THR A 134 10.21 -7.47 43.72
N GLY A 135 10.85 -6.31 43.60
CA GLY A 135 11.45 -5.84 42.34
C GLY A 135 12.97 -5.82 42.40
N ILE A 136 13.60 -5.70 41.23
CA ILE A 136 15.05 -5.55 41.08
C ILE A 136 15.38 -4.33 40.23
N ALA A 137 16.62 -3.84 40.32
CA ALA A 137 17.04 -2.62 39.65
C ALA A 137 16.83 -2.64 38.12
N SER A 138 16.92 -3.81 37.46
CA SER A 138 16.74 -3.95 36.02
C SER A 138 15.29 -3.86 35.54
N ASP A 139 14.32 -3.87 36.45
CA ASP A 139 12.91 -3.68 36.08
C ASP A 139 12.55 -2.20 35.96
N PHE A 140 13.36 -1.31 36.53
CA PHE A 140 12.99 0.09 36.70
C PHE A 140 13.49 0.98 35.57
N ALA A 141 12.60 1.87 35.14
CA ALA A 141 12.96 3.05 34.39
C ALA A 141 13.12 4.22 35.37
N PHE A 142 14.24 4.95 35.26
CA PHE A 142 14.57 6.06 36.14
C PHE A 142 14.52 7.40 35.39
N LYS A 143 14.07 8.44 36.08
CA LYS A 143 14.24 9.83 35.67
C LYS A 143 15.22 10.49 36.64
N TYR A 144 16.13 11.27 36.08
CA TYR A 144 17.07 12.06 36.84
C TYR A 144 16.55 13.50 36.91
N GLU A 145 16.21 13.95 38.10
CA GLU A 145 15.66 15.29 38.31
C GLU A 145 16.67 16.19 39.02
N VAL A 146 16.76 17.45 38.62
CA VAL A 146 17.66 18.41 39.27
C VAL A 146 17.01 18.88 40.56
N VAL A 147 17.66 18.61 41.69
CA VAL A 147 17.19 19.06 43.00
C VAL A 147 17.77 20.43 43.30
N ARG A 148 16.91 21.35 43.78
CA ARG A 148 17.26 22.72 44.12
C ARG A 148 16.96 22.99 45.59
N ASP A 149 17.71 23.90 46.19
CA ASP A 149 17.43 24.40 47.54
C ASP A 149 16.25 25.38 47.55
N PHE A 150 15.92 25.91 48.73
CA PHE A 150 14.88 26.91 48.91
C PHE A 150 15.17 28.25 48.20
N LEU A 151 16.42 28.48 47.76
CA LEU A 151 16.86 29.65 46.98
C LEU A 151 17.03 29.32 45.48
N GLU A 152 16.45 28.20 45.04
CA GLU A 152 16.53 27.68 43.67
C GLU A 152 17.95 27.32 43.18
N LYS A 153 18.95 27.24 44.05
CA LYS A 153 20.30 26.81 43.66
C LYS A 153 20.34 25.31 43.48
N LYS A 154 20.94 24.85 42.39
CA LYS A 154 21.14 23.42 42.11
C LYS A 154 22.01 22.79 43.21
N ILE A 155 21.44 21.86 43.96
CA ILE A 155 22.17 21.04 44.95
C ILE A 155 22.70 19.75 44.31
N GLY A 156 21.93 19.14 43.41
CA GLY A 156 22.31 17.85 42.84
C GLY A 156 21.32 17.30 41.82
N THR A 157 21.35 15.98 41.63
CA THR A 157 20.41 15.24 40.79
C THR A 157 19.87 14.05 41.58
N ASP A 158 18.55 13.97 41.72
CA ASP A 158 17.87 12.85 42.34
C ASP A 158 17.54 11.77 41.29
N LYS A 159 17.54 10.51 41.73
CA LYS A 159 17.24 9.34 40.91
C LYS A 159 15.85 8.82 41.31
N VAL A 160 14.83 9.22 40.55
CA VAL A 160 13.44 8.86 40.83
C VAL A 160 13.03 7.67 39.96
N GLY A 161 12.57 6.58 40.60
CA GLY A 161 11.93 5.46 39.91
C GLY A 161 10.60 5.92 39.32
N GLN A 162 10.48 5.93 38.00
CA GLN A 162 9.26 6.38 37.31
C GLN A 162 8.30 5.23 37.08
N MET A 163 8.82 4.07 36.69
CA MET A 163 8.02 2.92 36.30
C MET A 163 8.81 1.63 36.51
N SER A 164 8.12 0.54 36.83
CA SER A 164 8.68 -0.81 36.86
C SER A 164 8.03 -1.65 35.77
N LYS A 165 8.80 -2.52 35.10
CA LYS A 165 8.27 -3.54 34.17
C LYS A 165 7.20 -4.42 34.81
N LEU A 166 7.25 -4.63 36.13
CA LEU A 166 6.22 -5.35 36.87
C LEU A 166 4.83 -4.69 36.76
N GLN A 167 4.77 -3.38 36.52
CA GLN A 167 3.50 -2.68 36.32
C GLN A 167 2.88 -2.92 34.95
N LEU A 168 3.66 -3.43 33.98
CA LEU A 168 3.24 -3.72 32.61
C LEU A 168 2.90 -5.21 32.40
N VAL A 169 3.03 -6.04 33.44
CA VAL A 169 2.68 -7.45 33.38
C VAL A 169 1.19 -7.60 33.07
N GLY A 170 0.84 -8.39 32.05
CA GLY A 170 -0.54 -8.77 31.80
C GLY A 170 -1.07 -9.63 32.95
N LEU A 171 -2.14 -9.18 33.60
CA LEU A 171 -2.77 -9.82 34.77
C LEU A 171 -3.97 -10.70 34.39
N GLY A 172 -4.43 -10.62 33.13
CA GLY A 172 -5.61 -11.29 32.63
C GLY A 172 -6.70 -10.31 32.22
N TYR A 173 -7.90 -10.83 31.96
CA TYR A 173 -9.05 -10.06 31.48
C TYR A 173 -10.10 -9.95 32.58
N ILE A 174 -10.80 -8.80 32.66
CA ILE A 174 -11.82 -8.55 33.68
C ILE A 174 -13.12 -9.27 33.26
N PRO A 175 -13.66 -10.22 34.06
CA PRO A 175 -14.85 -10.99 33.67
C PRO A 175 -16.08 -10.14 33.37
N ALA A 176 -16.35 -9.11 34.18
CA ALA A 176 -17.50 -8.22 33.99
C ALA A 176 -17.46 -7.50 32.62
N GLU A 177 -16.27 -7.18 32.13
CA GLU A 177 -16.10 -6.55 30.80
C GLU A 177 -16.38 -7.52 29.66
N ILE A 178 -15.94 -8.78 29.80
CA ILE A 178 -16.23 -9.84 28.84
C ILE A 178 -17.73 -10.08 28.75
N GLU A 179 -18.38 -10.21 29.92
CA GLU A 179 -19.82 -10.43 30.03
C GLU A 179 -20.61 -9.26 29.43
N ALA A 180 -20.22 -8.01 29.68
CA ALA A 180 -20.87 -6.83 29.11
C ALA A 180 -20.80 -6.82 27.57
N VAL A 181 -19.64 -7.15 26.99
CA VAL A 181 -19.47 -7.21 25.52
C VAL A 181 -20.32 -8.33 24.91
N GLN A 182 -20.32 -9.52 25.52
CA GLN A 182 -21.12 -10.66 25.05
C GLN A 182 -22.62 -10.38 25.18
N ALA A 183 -23.07 -9.76 26.28
CA ALA A 183 -24.45 -9.37 26.51
C ALA A 183 -24.95 -8.35 25.48
N ALA A 184 -24.08 -7.47 24.98
CA ALA A 184 -24.38 -6.54 23.89
C ALA A 184 -24.43 -7.22 22.51
N GLY A 185 -24.18 -8.53 22.41
CA GLY A 185 -24.16 -9.28 21.16
C GLY A 185 -22.97 -8.95 20.25
N LEU A 186 -21.85 -8.51 20.83
CA LEU A 186 -20.59 -8.23 20.14
C LEU A 186 -19.60 -9.37 20.39
N ALA A 187 -18.77 -9.69 19.38
CA ALA A 187 -17.73 -10.69 19.58
C ALA A 187 -16.56 -10.13 20.42
N VAL A 188 -15.98 -10.96 21.28
CA VAL A 188 -14.80 -10.61 22.07
C VAL A 188 -13.52 -10.98 21.33
N ARG A 189 -12.55 -10.06 21.24
CA ARG A 189 -11.21 -10.29 20.68
C ARG A 189 -10.15 -10.00 21.75
N PHE A 190 -9.49 -11.03 22.25
CA PHE A 190 -8.46 -10.89 23.26
C PHE A 190 -7.13 -10.46 22.67
N ARG A 191 -6.47 -9.51 23.35
CA ARG A 191 -5.14 -9.01 23.05
C ARG A 191 -4.22 -9.26 24.26
N PRO A 192 -3.26 -10.19 24.17
CA PRO A 192 -2.39 -10.47 25.30
C PRO A 192 -1.39 -9.33 25.52
N ALA A 193 -1.12 -9.01 26.78
CA ALA A 193 -0.09 -8.05 27.17
C ALA A 193 1.12 -8.81 27.73
N TYR A 194 2.30 -8.49 27.21
CA TYR A 194 3.52 -9.22 27.52
C TYR A 194 4.68 -8.27 27.79
N SER A 195 5.25 -8.37 28.99
CA SER A 195 6.46 -7.68 29.40
C SER A 195 7.63 -8.67 29.45
N ALA A 196 8.48 -8.59 28.43
CA ALA A 196 9.67 -9.41 28.27
C ALA A 196 10.60 -9.34 29.51
N GLY A 197 11.07 -10.51 29.95
CA GLY A 197 12.00 -10.67 31.08
C GLY A 197 11.35 -10.72 32.47
N VAL A 198 10.06 -10.40 32.61
CA VAL A 198 9.32 -10.54 33.89
C VAL A 198 8.17 -11.54 33.81
N GLN A 199 7.55 -11.71 32.64
CA GLN A 199 6.51 -12.72 32.41
C GLN A 199 7.11 -14.03 31.87
N ASN A 200 6.62 -15.15 32.37
CA ASN A 200 6.82 -16.46 31.79
C ASN A 200 6.01 -16.57 30.49
N ALA A 201 6.70 -16.72 29.37
CA ALA A 201 6.07 -16.80 28.06
C ALA A 201 5.05 -17.94 27.96
N LYS A 202 5.42 -19.18 28.32
CA LYS A 202 4.53 -20.36 28.19
C LYS A 202 3.25 -20.20 28.98
N ARG A 203 3.34 -19.82 30.27
CA ARG A 203 2.15 -19.61 31.11
C ARG A 203 1.27 -18.47 30.58
N SER A 204 1.88 -17.41 30.05
CA SER A 204 1.14 -16.30 29.44
C SER A 204 0.44 -16.73 28.15
N ILE A 205 1.06 -17.61 27.35
CA ILE A 205 0.46 -18.21 26.16
C ILE A 205 -0.71 -19.10 26.53
N ASP A 206 -0.54 -19.98 27.53
CA ASP A 206 -1.60 -20.86 28.01
C ASP A 206 -2.82 -20.07 28.50
N ARG A 207 -2.58 -19.01 29.28
CA ARG A 207 -3.64 -18.10 29.74
C ARG A 207 -4.38 -17.46 28.57
N PHE A 208 -3.65 -16.93 27.60
CA PHE A 208 -4.25 -16.32 26.41
C PHE A 208 -5.13 -17.32 25.64
N ILE A 209 -4.60 -18.52 25.36
CA ILE A 209 -5.36 -19.56 24.64
C ILE A 209 -6.55 -20.07 25.45
N ALA A 210 -6.43 -20.19 26.77
CA ALA A 210 -7.53 -20.56 27.64
C ALA A 210 -8.66 -19.53 27.59
N ALA A 211 -8.33 -18.24 27.68
CA ALA A 211 -9.31 -17.15 27.55
C ALA A 211 -9.99 -17.18 26.18
N VAL A 212 -9.22 -17.37 25.09
CA VAL A 212 -9.77 -17.51 23.74
C VAL A 212 -10.77 -18.67 23.70
N LYS A 213 -10.38 -19.89 24.10
CA LYS A 213 -11.27 -21.08 24.05
C LYS A 213 -12.54 -20.92 24.88
N GLN A 214 -12.44 -20.24 26.01
CA GLN A 214 -13.56 -20.13 26.96
C GLN A 214 -14.59 -19.08 26.53
N TYR A 215 -14.13 -17.92 26.05
CA TYR A 215 -15.01 -16.75 25.87
C TYR A 215 -15.03 -16.22 24.44
N SER A 216 -14.22 -16.76 23.53
CA SER A 216 -14.09 -16.27 22.16
C SER A 216 -14.03 -17.42 21.14
N GLY A 217 -14.24 -17.06 19.87
CA GLY A 217 -13.96 -17.91 18.71
C GLY A 217 -13.00 -17.24 17.74
N GLN A 218 -12.14 -16.32 18.22
CA GLN A 218 -11.31 -15.47 17.35
C GLN A 218 -10.39 -16.31 16.45
N SER A 219 -10.35 -15.94 15.17
CA SER A 219 -9.49 -16.57 14.15
C SER A 219 -8.21 -15.79 13.88
N TYR A 220 -7.97 -14.68 14.60
CA TYR A 220 -6.73 -13.92 14.56
C TYR A 220 -6.42 -13.28 15.90
N ALA A 221 -5.16 -12.89 16.11
CA ALA A 221 -4.69 -12.21 17.32
C ALA A 221 -3.97 -10.90 16.98
N ILE A 222 -4.42 -9.80 17.60
CA ILE A 222 -3.70 -8.52 17.63
C ILE A 222 -2.90 -8.47 18.93
N PHE A 223 -1.57 -8.48 18.82
CA PHE A 223 -0.69 -8.42 19.98
C PHE A 223 -0.53 -6.99 20.49
N PHE A 224 -0.43 -6.83 21.81
CA PHE A 224 -0.20 -5.55 22.46
C PHE A 224 1.29 -5.38 22.83
N GLY A 225 1.82 -4.17 22.67
CA GLY A 225 3.21 -3.83 23.00
C GLY A 225 4.20 -4.04 21.85
N ASP A 226 5.47 -3.76 22.12
CA ASP A 226 6.55 -3.79 21.13
C ASP A 226 7.08 -5.20 20.84
N THR A 227 6.87 -6.14 21.77
CA THR A 227 7.31 -7.53 21.64
C THR A 227 6.10 -8.46 21.57
N ILE A 228 6.06 -9.31 20.55
CA ILE A 228 5.02 -10.34 20.44
C ILE A 228 5.22 -11.37 21.55
N LEU A 229 4.14 -11.70 22.25
CA LEU A 229 4.14 -12.67 23.35
C LEU A 229 4.95 -13.93 23.00
N GLY A 230 5.96 -14.23 23.81
CA GLY A 230 6.78 -15.44 23.73
C GLY A 230 7.72 -15.54 22.53
N MET A 231 7.78 -14.55 21.64
CA MET A 231 8.67 -14.59 20.49
C MET A 231 10.14 -14.27 20.81
N ASP A 232 10.40 -13.70 21.99
CA ASP A 232 11.72 -13.41 22.53
C ASP A 232 12.36 -14.61 23.25
N THR A 233 11.56 -15.48 23.87
CA THR A 233 12.07 -16.63 24.64
C THR A 233 11.66 -18.00 24.09
N ASP A 234 10.41 -18.19 23.67
CA ASP A 234 9.82 -19.49 23.33
C ASP A 234 8.99 -19.43 22.01
N PRO A 235 9.60 -19.03 20.88
CA PRO A 235 8.88 -18.78 19.63
C PRO A 235 8.16 -20.01 19.07
N GLU A 236 8.75 -21.21 19.18
CA GLU A 236 8.12 -22.45 18.71
C GLU A 236 6.83 -22.79 19.48
N TYR A 237 6.81 -22.51 20.79
CA TYR A 237 5.65 -22.76 21.62
C TYR A 237 4.48 -21.85 21.23
N MET A 238 4.77 -20.56 21.01
CA MET A 238 3.78 -19.60 20.48
C MET A 238 3.26 -20.02 19.09
N MET A 239 4.15 -20.39 18.17
CA MET A 239 3.76 -20.86 16.84
C MET A 239 2.85 -22.09 16.90
N ASN A 240 3.16 -23.07 17.74
CA ASN A 240 2.34 -24.27 17.88
C ASN A 240 0.99 -23.94 18.51
N ALA A 241 0.96 -23.11 19.56
CA ALA A 241 -0.26 -22.67 20.21
C ALA A 241 -1.21 -21.98 19.22
N LEU A 242 -0.72 -21.08 18.38
CA LEU A 242 -1.57 -20.41 17.38
C LEU A 242 -2.02 -21.37 16.26
N ARG A 243 -1.14 -22.27 15.80
CA ARG A 243 -1.45 -23.24 14.75
C ARG A 243 -2.53 -24.23 15.18
N GLU A 244 -2.41 -24.79 16.39
CA GLU A 244 -3.36 -25.76 16.94
C GLU A 244 -4.75 -25.17 17.18
N ASN A 245 -4.83 -23.85 17.38
CA ASN A 245 -6.08 -23.14 17.64
C ASN A 245 -6.59 -22.36 16.41
N GLU A 246 -5.96 -22.53 15.24
CA GLU A 246 -6.32 -21.86 13.98
C GLU A 246 -6.36 -20.32 14.10
N ILE A 247 -5.43 -19.74 14.86
CA ILE A 247 -5.36 -18.29 15.09
C ILE A 247 -4.28 -17.69 14.19
N ALA A 248 -4.69 -16.82 13.27
CA ALA A 248 -3.77 -16.05 12.44
C ALA A 248 -3.14 -14.86 13.18
N VAL A 249 -2.06 -14.33 12.62
CA VAL A 249 -1.40 -13.15 13.17
C VAL A 249 -1.93 -11.89 12.51
N ALA A 250 -2.31 -10.90 13.31
CA ALA A 250 -2.70 -9.61 12.80
C ALA A 250 -1.51 -8.66 12.67
N MET A 251 -1.38 -8.02 11.50
CA MET A 251 -0.33 -7.04 11.19
C MET A 251 -0.97 -5.66 11.01
N ILE A 252 -0.70 -4.75 11.96
CA ILE A 252 -1.23 -3.37 11.91
C ILE A 252 -0.42 -2.56 10.90
N GLU A 253 -1.08 -2.05 9.85
CA GLU A 253 -0.47 -1.17 8.84
C GLU A 253 0.05 0.10 9.49
N ALA A 254 1.30 0.48 9.21
CA ALA A 254 1.93 1.66 9.81
C ALA A 254 1.20 2.97 9.43
N SER A 255 1.45 4.04 10.18
CA SER A 255 0.80 5.35 10.00
C SER A 255 0.97 5.94 8.59
N VAL A 256 2.08 5.61 7.92
CA VAL A 256 2.41 5.99 6.54
C VAL A 256 1.68 5.17 5.46
N GLN A 257 0.76 4.26 5.85
CA GLN A 257 -0.05 3.42 4.95
C GLN A 257 0.79 2.49 4.05
N ARG A 258 1.89 2.00 4.62
CA ARG A 258 2.82 1.03 4.04
C ARG A 258 3.30 0.08 5.12
N GLU A 259 3.61 -1.14 4.70
CA GLU A 259 4.16 -2.19 5.54
C GLU A 259 3.29 -2.39 6.80
N HIS A 260 3.90 -2.68 7.93
CA HIS A 260 3.26 -2.84 9.22
C HIS A 260 4.10 -2.20 10.32
N LEU A 261 3.51 -2.02 11.51
CA LEU A 261 4.26 -1.64 12.70
C LEU A 261 5.36 -2.67 12.97
N GLU A 262 6.53 -2.20 13.34
CA GLU A 262 7.62 -3.06 13.75
C GLU A 262 7.33 -3.57 15.17
N GLN A 263 7.26 -4.89 15.30
CA GLN A 263 7.16 -5.58 16.58
C GLN A 263 8.18 -6.71 16.59
N VAL A 264 8.88 -6.88 17.72
CA VAL A 264 9.89 -7.92 17.90
C VAL A 264 9.21 -9.29 17.75
N GLY A 265 9.68 -10.07 16.78
CA GLY A 265 9.19 -11.42 16.50
C GLY A 265 8.03 -11.52 15.51
N LEU A 266 7.41 -10.41 15.07
CA LEU A 266 6.23 -10.45 14.20
C LEU A 266 6.48 -11.17 12.87
N GLU A 267 7.52 -10.77 12.13
CA GLU A 267 7.85 -11.41 10.84
C GLU A 267 8.18 -12.90 11.00
N ALA A 268 8.94 -13.25 12.04
CA ALA A 268 9.31 -14.63 12.32
C ALA A 268 8.06 -15.47 12.60
N LEU A 269 7.11 -14.93 13.37
CA LEU A 269 5.84 -15.58 13.66
C LEU A 269 5.00 -15.78 12.40
N VAL A 270 4.85 -14.75 11.57
CA VAL A 270 4.08 -14.84 10.30
C VAL A 270 4.69 -15.89 9.36
N ARG A 271 6.02 -15.93 9.23
CA ARG A 271 6.72 -16.96 8.42
C ARG A 271 6.54 -18.36 9.02
N GLY A 272 6.62 -18.50 10.33
CA GLY A 272 6.46 -19.78 11.05
C GLY A 272 5.04 -20.34 11.03
N LEU A 273 4.03 -19.47 10.85
CA LEU A 273 2.62 -19.83 10.66
C LEU A 273 2.22 -19.94 9.19
N ASP A 274 3.19 -20.12 8.30
CA ASP A 274 2.94 -20.34 6.87
C ASP A 274 2.15 -19.20 6.20
N TYR A 275 2.41 -17.96 6.64
CA TYR A 275 1.73 -16.74 6.17
C TYR A 275 0.23 -16.70 6.47
N GLN A 276 -0.25 -17.46 7.47
CA GLN A 276 -1.58 -17.29 8.06
C GLN A 276 -1.62 -15.98 8.84
N ALA A 277 -1.89 -14.88 8.14
CA ALA A 277 -1.91 -13.54 8.69
C ALA A 277 -3.02 -12.69 8.09
N VAL A 278 -3.46 -11.71 8.87
CA VAL A 278 -4.47 -10.72 8.48
C VAL A 278 -3.87 -9.32 8.59
N ARG A 279 -4.21 -8.45 7.63
CA ARG A 279 -3.80 -7.04 7.70
C ARG A 279 -4.87 -6.20 8.38
N VAL A 280 -4.42 -5.34 9.28
CA VAL A 280 -5.26 -4.46 10.10
C VAL A 280 -4.95 -3.01 9.78
N PHE A 281 -5.98 -2.18 9.66
CA PHE A 281 -5.83 -0.74 9.54
C PHE A 281 -6.36 -0.04 10.78
N SER A 282 -5.49 0.71 11.45
CA SER A 282 -5.88 1.52 12.60
C SER A 282 -6.37 2.90 12.15
N THR A 283 -7.38 3.43 12.83
CA THR A 283 -7.83 4.82 12.65
C THR A 283 -6.82 5.77 13.30
N TRP A 284 -5.72 6.02 12.60
CA TRP A 284 -4.63 6.88 13.06
C TRP A 284 -5.12 8.28 13.43
N ASN A 285 -4.44 8.93 14.38
CA ASN A 285 -4.85 10.24 14.92
C ASN A 285 -5.01 11.32 13.83
N TYR A 286 -4.14 11.32 12.81
CA TYR A 286 -4.25 12.26 11.70
C TYR A 286 -5.45 11.99 10.79
N ILE A 287 -5.98 10.75 10.80
CA ILE A 287 -7.17 10.35 10.04
C ILE A 287 -8.42 10.74 10.83
N GLN A 288 -8.45 10.52 12.15
CA GLN A 288 -9.58 10.94 13.00
C GLN A 288 -9.91 12.43 12.83
N ARG A 289 -8.87 13.26 12.66
CA ARG A 289 -8.97 14.71 12.42
C ARG A 289 -9.44 15.10 11.01
N ARG A 290 -9.70 14.14 10.12
CA ARG A 290 -10.25 14.40 8.77
C ARG A 290 -11.79 14.41 8.75
N TYR A 291 -12.43 14.51 9.92
CA TYR A 291 -13.89 14.48 10.05
C TYR A 291 -14.56 15.52 9.14
N ASP A 292 -14.10 16.77 9.19
CA ASP A 292 -14.47 17.85 8.26
C ASP A 292 -13.22 18.44 7.62
N TYR A 293 -12.39 17.55 7.04
CA TYR A 293 -11.25 17.97 6.23
C TYR A 293 -11.74 18.93 5.14
N SER A 294 -10.99 20.01 4.87
CA SER A 294 -11.36 21.12 3.96
C SER A 294 -11.45 20.73 2.48
N MET A 295 -12.16 19.64 2.18
CA MET A 295 -12.47 19.14 0.85
C MET A 295 -13.93 19.51 0.53
N PRO A 296 -14.19 20.13 -0.64
CA PRO A 296 -15.55 20.43 -1.06
C PRO A 296 -16.42 19.15 -1.07
N LEU A 297 -17.64 19.27 -0.53
CA LEU A 297 -18.67 18.22 -0.44
C LEU A 297 -18.38 17.05 0.52
N HIS A 298 -17.27 17.05 1.26
CA HIS A 298 -17.04 16.05 2.32
C HIS A 298 -17.52 16.60 3.66
N HIS A 299 -18.45 15.91 4.28
CA HIS A 299 -18.99 16.29 5.59
C HIS A 299 -19.15 15.06 6.47
N GLN A 300 -19.07 15.25 7.79
CA GLN A 300 -19.42 14.23 8.77
C GLN A 300 -18.60 12.93 8.63
N GLY A 301 -17.28 13.02 8.49
CA GLY A 301 -16.39 11.85 8.49
C GLY A 301 -16.32 11.05 7.19
N GLN A 302 -16.84 11.57 6.07
CA GLN A 302 -16.83 10.86 4.78
C GLN A 302 -15.41 10.48 4.32
N GLU A 303 -14.42 11.36 4.47
CA GLU A 303 -13.03 11.07 4.06
C GLU A 303 -12.35 10.00 4.95
N ILE A 304 -12.79 9.86 6.21
CA ILE A 304 -12.32 8.80 7.10
C ILE A 304 -12.78 7.44 6.55
N VAL A 305 -14.06 7.33 6.20
CA VAL A 305 -14.62 6.10 5.63
C VAL A 305 -14.11 5.82 4.21
N ASN A 306 -13.86 6.84 3.38
CA ASN A 306 -13.17 6.64 2.12
C ASN A 306 -11.76 6.06 2.32
N THR A 307 -11.09 6.46 3.41
CA THR A 307 -9.79 5.89 3.77
C THR A 307 -9.92 4.41 4.13
N PHE A 308 -10.98 4.00 4.85
CA PHE A 308 -11.29 2.59 5.12
C PHE A 308 -11.61 1.82 3.84
N TYR A 309 -12.45 2.38 2.97
CA TYR A 309 -12.78 1.81 1.66
C TYR A 309 -11.50 1.52 0.85
N ARG A 310 -10.57 2.48 0.76
CA ARG A 310 -9.28 2.30 0.08
C ARG A 310 -8.38 1.29 0.79
N ALA A 311 -8.39 1.24 2.12
CA ALA A 311 -7.66 0.23 2.88
C ALA A 311 -8.13 -1.19 2.49
N ILE A 312 -9.45 -1.41 2.50
CA ILE A 312 -10.05 -2.72 2.25
C ILE A 312 -9.90 -3.15 0.78
N THR A 313 -10.18 -2.23 -0.15
CA THR A 313 -10.19 -2.51 -1.60
C THR A 313 -8.79 -2.49 -2.23
N GLU A 314 -7.95 -1.50 -1.91
CA GLU A 314 -6.64 -1.30 -2.57
C GLU A 314 -5.47 -1.90 -1.80
N ARG A 315 -5.56 -2.04 -0.47
CA ARG A 315 -4.43 -2.49 0.38
C ARG A 315 -4.63 -3.85 1.02
N ASN A 316 -5.72 -4.53 0.68
CA ASN A 316 -6.07 -5.83 1.21
C ASN A 316 -6.15 -5.85 2.76
N ILE A 317 -6.70 -4.78 3.34
CA ILE A 317 -7.05 -4.77 4.76
C ILE A 317 -8.33 -5.57 4.96
N ARG A 318 -8.37 -6.36 6.02
CA ARG A 318 -9.54 -7.17 6.39
C ARG A 318 -10.05 -6.89 7.79
N VAL A 319 -9.28 -6.19 8.62
CA VAL A 319 -9.72 -5.70 9.93
C VAL A 319 -9.53 -4.20 9.99
N ILE A 320 -10.59 -3.45 10.29
CA ILE A 320 -10.51 -2.04 10.65
C ILE A 320 -10.46 -1.96 12.17
N PHE A 321 -9.33 -1.53 12.71
CA PHE A 321 -9.21 -1.18 14.13
C PHE A 321 -9.67 0.26 14.32
N PHE A 322 -10.96 0.38 14.58
CA PHE A 322 -11.70 1.63 14.56
C PHE A 322 -11.42 2.46 15.82
N LYS A 323 -11.35 3.78 15.63
CA LYS A 323 -11.40 4.77 16.72
C LYS A 323 -12.44 5.83 16.37
N PRO A 324 -13.15 6.39 17.36
CA PRO A 324 -14.16 7.41 17.11
C PRO A 324 -13.58 8.64 16.42
N PHE A 325 -14.46 9.41 15.77
CA PHE A 325 -14.05 10.60 15.04
C PHE A 325 -13.75 11.77 15.99
N ILE A 326 -12.85 12.64 15.55
CA ILE A 326 -12.49 13.86 16.25
C ILE A 326 -12.79 15.04 15.32
N ASP A 327 -13.61 15.97 15.78
CA ASP A 327 -13.96 17.18 15.03
C ASP A 327 -12.75 18.15 14.92
N PRO A 328 -12.83 19.20 14.08
CA PRO A 328 -11.76 20.19 13.96
C PRO A 328 -11.41 20.93 15.26
N GLN A 329 -12.34 20.98 16.23
CA GLN A 329 -12.18 21.58 17.55
C GLN A 329 -11.53 20.62 18.56
N ASN A 330 -11.18 19.40 18.14
CA ASN A 330 -10.69 18.29 18.96
C ASN A 330 -11.72 17.70 19.93
N ASN A 331 -13.01 17.86 19.67
CA ASN A 331 -14.04 17.15 20.42
C ASN A 331 -14.30 15.77 19.81
N LEU A 332 -14.62 14.83 20.68
CA LEU A 332 -15.08 13.51 20.28
C LEU A 332 -16.48 13.64 19.65
N VAL A 333 -16.68 13.06 18.47
CA VAL A 333 -18.00 13.04 17.85
C VAL A 333 -18.84 11.95 18.51
N SER A 334 -19.89 12.35 19.23
CA SER A 334 -20.81 11.47 19.97
C SER A 334 -22.11 11.12 19.21
N ASP A 335 -22.28 11.63 17.99
CA ASP A 335 -23.46 11.34 17.19
C ASP A 335 -23.36 9.96 16.50
N TYR A 336 -23.92 8.94 17.15
CA TYR A 336 -24.01 7.57 16.64
C TYR A 336 -24.70 7.46 15.27
N ALA A 337 -25.63 8.36 14.93
CA ALA A 337 -26.30 8.33 13.63
C ALA A 337 -25.32 8.63 12.47
N VAL A 338 -24.34 9.51 12.71
CA VAL A 338 -23.26 9.77 11.76
C VAL A 338 -22.47 8.49 11.51
N TYR A 339 -22.03 7.79 12.54
CA TYR A 339 -21.28 6.53 12.37
C TYR A 339 -22.12 5.47 11.65
N LYS A 340 -23.39 5.29 12.03
CA LYS A 340 -24.30 4.31 11.41
C LYS A 340 -24.46 4.57 9.91
N SER A 341 -24.71 5.82 9.52
CA SER A 341 -24.82 6.19 8.09
C SER A 341 -23.52 5.93 7.31
N ARG A 342 -22.38 6.19 7.93
CA ARG A 342 -21.05 6.04 7.32
C ARG A 342 -20.64 4.57 7.19
N PHE A 343 -20.96 3.74 8.18
CA PHE A 343 -20.71 2.30 8.10
C PHE A 343 -21.64 1.63 7.08
N ALA A 344 -22.92 2.05 7.02
CA ALA A 344 -23.83 1.59 5.98
C ALA A 344 -23.37 1.98 4.57
N ASP A 345 -22.82 3.19 4.39
CA ASP A 345 -22.22 3.61 3.10
C ASP A 345 -21.04 2.72 2.71
N LEU A 346 -20.13 2.46 3.66
CA LEU A 346 -18.97 1.61 3.46
C LEU A 346 -19.40 0.20 3.03
N GLU A 347 -20.31 -0.41 3.78
CA GLU A 347 -20.81 -1.77 3.51
C GLU A 347 -21.47 -1.86 2.15
N ARG A 348 -22.36 -0.91 1.83
CA ARG A 348 -23.04 -0.83 0.52
C ARG A 348 -22.04 -0.78 -0.64
N ARG A 349 -20.98 0.03 -0.51
CA ARG A 349 -19.94 0.18 -1.56
C ARG A 349 -19.04 -1.05 -1.67
N LEU A 350 -18.71 -1.70 -0.56
CA LEU A 350 -17.88 -2.91 -0.53
C LEU A 350 -18.64 -4.14 -1.05
N LEU A 351 -19.95 -4.23 -0.80
CA LEU A 351 -20.77 -5.34 -1.27
C LEU A 351 -21.09 -5.23 -2.76
N ALA A 352 -21.20 -4.00 -3.29
CA ALA A 352 -21.48 -3.74 -4.69
C ALA A 352 -20.42 -4.37 -5.62
N ALA A 353 -20.86 -4.74 -6.84
CA ALA A 353 -19.95 -5.15 -7.89
C ALA A 353 -18.99 -3.99 -8.19
N PRO A 354 -17.68 -4.25 -8.37
CA PRO A 354 -17.03 -5.56 -8.57
C PRO A 354 -16.38 -6.16 -7.31
N HIS A 355 -16.54 -5.55 -6.13
CA HIS A 355 -15.76 -5.90 -4.94
C HIS A 355 -16.25 -7.18 -4.27
N HIS A 356 -17.56 -7.29 -4.06
CA HIS A 356 -18.22 -8.41 -3.38
C HIS A 356 -17.58 -8.72 -2.01
N ILE A 357 -17.19 -7.68 -1.28
CA ILE A 357 -16.61 -7.79 0.05
C ILE A 357 -17.74 -7.57 1.06
N ARG A 358 -18.05 -8.60 1.84
CA ARG A 358 -19.12 -8.58 2.84
C ARG A 358 -18.58 -8.29 4.23
N ARG A 359 -19.41 -7.76 5.10
CA ARG A 359 -19.06 -7.62 6.51
C ARG A 359 -19.17 -8.98 7.21
N LEU A 360 -18.27 -9.22 8.18
CA LEU A 360 -18.19 -10.45 8.96
C LEU A 360 -19.26 -10.44 10.06
N SER A 361 -20.05 -11.50 10.21
CA SER A 361 -20.89 -11.66 11.40
C SER A 361 -20.13 -12.34 12.54
N ALA A 362 -19.22 -11.60 13.17
CA ALA A 362 -18.32 -12.15 14.18
C ALA A 362 -19.04 -12.76 15.40
N ALA A 363 -20.19 -12.18 15.77
CA ALA A 363 -21.00 -12.63 16.91
C ALA A 363 -21.67 -14.00 16.65
N ASP A 364 -21.94 -14.33 15.38
CA ASP A 364 -22.54 -15.62 14.99
C ASP A 364 -21.49 -16.73 14.84
N GLY A 365 -20.25 -16.48 15.28
CA GLY A 365 -19.14 -17.42 15.18
C GLY A 365 -18.48 -17.48 13.80
N GLU A 366 -18.80 -16.53 12.92
CA GLU A 366 -18.18 -16.45 11.61
C GLU A 366 -16.68 -16.10 11.73
N LYS A 367 -15.82 -16.84 11.02
CA LYS A 367 -14.37 -16.62 10.99
C LYS A 367 -13.96 -15.76 9.80
N LEU A 368 -12.93 -14.95 10.02
CA LEU A 368 -12.34 -14.14 8.96
C LEU A 368 -11.62 -15.04 7.94
N GLU A 369 -11.89 -14.83 6.66
CA GLU A 369 -11.30 -15.61 5.57
C GLU A 369 -9.84 -15.16 5.36
N LEU A 370 -8.91 -16.09 5.53
CA LEU A 370 -7.49 -15.81 5.40
C LEU A 370 -7.00 -16.08 3.98
N MET A 371 -5.97 -15.36 3.57
CA MET A 371 -5.32 -15.62 2.30
C MET A 371 -4.54 -16.95 2.39
N PRO A 372 -4.84 -17.96 1.56
CA PRO A 372 -4.03 -19.17 1.51
C PRO A 372 -2.61 -18.85 1.08
N ARG A 373 -1.64 -19.64 1.55
CA ARG A 373 -0.25 -19.47 1.14
C ARG A 373 -0.11 -19.62 -0.37
N LEU A 374 0.40 -18.57 -1.01
CA LEU A 374 0.71 -18.55 -2.42
C LEU A 374 2.22 -18.65 -2.60
N ARG A 375 2.66 -19.77 -3.17
CA ARG A 375 4.06 -19.99 -3.55
C ARG A 375 4.12 -20.20 -5.07
N PRO A 376 4.62 -19.22 -5.85
CA PRO A 376 4.76 -19.38 -7.28
C PRO A 376 5.77 -20.47 -7.61
N ARG A 377 5.48 -21.27 -8.63
CA ARG A 377 6.41 -22.30 -9.12
C ARG A 377 7.60 -21.63 -9.81
N PRO A 378 8.86 -21.86 -9.37
CA PRO A 378 10.04 -21.18 -9.93
C PRO A 378 10.21 -21.34 -11.44
N ALA A 379 9.78 -22.47 -12.01
CA ALA A 379 9.81 -22.72 -13.45
C ALA A 379 8.98 -21.70 -14.25
N TYR A 380 7.82 -21.26 -13.76
CA TYR A 380 7.01 -20.25 -14.46
C TYR A 380 7.60 -18.85 -14.30
N GLN A 381 8.23 -18.56 -13.15
CA GLN A 381 8.96 -17.30 -12.95
C GLN A 381 10.21 -17.24 -13.85
N MET A 382 10.89 -18.37 -14.06
CA MET A 382 11.98 -18.49 -15.03
C MET A 382 11.51 -18.13 -16.44
N LEU A 383 10.37 -18.68 -16.88
CA LEU A 383 9.81 -18.35 -18.20
C LEU A 383 9.46 -16.85 -18.31
N ALA A 384 8.92 -16.24 -17.26
CA ALA A 384 8.70 -14.80 -17.21
C ALA A 384 10.02 -14.01 -17.33
N ALA A 385 11.09 -14.45 -16.65
CA ALA A 385 12.42 -13.83 -16.75
C ALA A 385 13.00 -13.94 -18.17
N LEU A 386 12.81 -15.08 -18.84
CA LEU A 386 13.21 -15.24 -20.25
C LEU A 386 12.43 -14.29 -21.17
N ALA A 387 11.15 -13.99 -20.88
CA ALA A 387 10.40 -12.98 -21.62
C ALA A 387 10.95 -11.56 -21.41
N VAL A 388 11.46 -11.23 -20.21
CA VAL A 388 12.13 -9.94 -19.96
C VAL A 388 13.43 -9.84 -20.78
N ILE A 389 14.21 -10.92 -20.85
CA ILE A 389 15.42 -10.97 -21.69
C ILE A 389 15.05 -10.83 -23.17
N ALA A 390 14.02 -11.53 -23.64
CA ALA A 390 13.53 -11.42 -25.00
C ALA A 390 13.06 -9.99 -25.33
N CYS A 391 12.37 -9.33 -24.40
CA CYS A 391 11.96 -7.92 -24.52
C CYS A 391 13.18 -7.00 -24.69
N PHE A 392 14.24 -7.20 -23.88
CA PHE A 392 15.49 -6.45 -24.03
C PHE A 392 16.12 -6.66 -25.43
N LEU A 393 16.16 -7.90 -25.91
CA LEU A 393 16.76 -8.20 -27.22
C LEU A 393 15.96 -7.62 -28.38
N LEU A 394 14.61 -7.59 -28.30
CA LEU A 394 13.76 -6.93 -29.29
C LEU A 394 13.98 -5.41 -29.32
N LEU A 395 14.19 -4.79 -28.16
CA LEU A 395 14.58 -3.37 -28.08
C LEU A 395 15.92 -3.14 -28.81
N ILE A 396 16.92 -3.98 -28.51
CA ILE A 396 18.26 -3.89 -29.11
C ILE A 396 18.22 -4.13 -30.63
N GLU A 397 17.45 -5.10 -31.13
CA GLU A 397 17.27 -5.37 -32.57
C GLU A 397 16.73 -4.14 -33.33
N ASN A 398 15.88 -3.34 -32.68
CA ASN A 398 15.31 -2.15 -33.29
C ASN A 398 16.19 -0.89 -33.11
N MET A 399 17.04 -0.87 -32.09
CA MET A 399 18.00 0.23 -31.86
C MET A 399 19.27 0.06 -32.69
N LEU A 400 19.79 -1.17 -32.77
CA LEU A 400 21.06 -1.54 -33.39
C LEU A 400 20.82 -2.53 -34.54
N ALA A 401 21.58 -2.42 -35.63
CA ALA A 401 21.51 -3.35 -36.76
C ALA A 401 22.25 -4.66 -36.45
N VAL A 402 21.72 -5.46 -35.52
CA VAL A 402 22.34 -6.71 -35.05
C VAL A 402 21.93 -7.89 -35.93
N LYS A 403 22.89 -8.78 -36.24
CA LYS A 403 22.60 -10.02 -36.98
C LYS A 403 21.85 -11.02 -36.10
N PRO A 404 20.92 -11.84 -36.63
CA PRO A 404 20.15 -12.80 -35.84
C PRO A 404 20.98 -13.79 -35.02
N VAL A 405 22.11 -14.26 -35.56
CA VAL A 405 23.02 -15.20 -34.87
C VAL A 405 23.56 -14.59 -33.57
N ILE A 406 23.88 -13.30 -33.57
CA ILE A 406 24.37 -12.60 -32.37
C ILE A 406 23.22 -12.46 -31.36
N LEU A 407 22.00 -12.16 -31.81
CA LEU A 407 20.82 -12.09 -30.92
C LEU A 407 20.57 -13.43 -30.23
N TYR A 408 20.64 -14.55 -30.97
CA TYR A 408 20.47 -15.88 -30.39
C TYR A 408 21.61 -16.25 -29.43
N GLY A 409 22.86 -15.90 -29.77
CA GLY A 409 24.00 -16.08 -28.88
C GLY A 409 23.86 -15.30 -27.57
N LEU A 410 23.45 -14.03 -27.64
CA LEU A 410 23.17 -13.21 -26.46
C LEU A 410 22.00 -13.76 -25.64
N PHE A 411 20.94 -14.24 -26.30
CA PHE A 411 19.83 -14.90 -25.61
C PHE A 411 20.30 -16.14 -24.85
N ALA A 412 21.03 -17.05 -25.51
CA ALA A 412 21.55 -18.27 -24.87
C ALA A 412 22.46 -17.94 -23.69
N LEU A 413 23.35 -16.95 -23.84
CA LEU A 413 24.25 -16.48 -22.80
C LEU A 413 23.51 -15.95 -21.57
N ALA A 414 22.38 -15.25 -21.75
CA ALA A 414 21.57 -14.73 -20.63
C ALA A 414 20.59 -15.78 -20.07
N ALA A 415 20.09 -16.68 -20.92
CA ALA A 415 19.07 -17.67 -20.55
C ALA A 415 19.64 -18.80 -19.69
N LEU A 416 20.85 -19.30 -19.98
CA LEU A 416 21.45 -20.41 -19.22
C LEU A 416 21.69 -20.07 -17.74
N PRO A 417 22.34 -18.94 -17.38
CA PRO A 417 22.48 -18.53 -15.98
C PRO A 417 21.14 -18.27 -15.31
N THR A 418 20.21 -17.64 -16.03
CA THR A 418 18.84 -17.39 -15.52
C THR A 418 18.15 -18.70 -15.17
N ALA A 419 18.23 -19.71 -16.04
CA ALA A 419 17.67 -21.03 -15.78
C ALA A 419 18.31 -21.69 -14.55
N ALA A 420 19.64 -21.64 -14.42
CA ALA A 420 20.34 -22.16 -13.25
C ALA A 420 19.88 -21.48 -11.95
N VAL A 421 19.74 -20.15 -11.94
CA VAL A 421 19.27 -19.38 -10.79
C VAL A 421 17.88 -19.82 -10.32
N TYR A 422 16.92 -19.95 -11.23
CA TYR A 422 15.54 -20.30 -10.87
C TYR A 422 15.37 -21.79 -10.53
N LEU A 423 16.05 -22.69 -11.24
CA LEU A 423 15.96 -24.14 -11.01
C LEU A 423 16.67 -24.55 -9.72
N LEU A 424 17.84 -23.96 -9.45
CA LEU A 424 18.61 -24.22 -8.22
C LEU A 424 18.21 -23.30 -7.05
N GLN A 425 17.26 -22.39 -7.26
CA GLN A 425 16.75 -21.41 -6.27
C GLN A 425 17.85 -20.53 -5.63
N ILE A 426 18.90 -20.23 -6.38
CA ILE A 426 20.05 -19.45 -5.90
C ILE A 426 19.65 -17.98 -5.79
N ARG A 427 19.51 -17.46 -4.55
CA ARG A 427 19.16 -16.05 -4.28
C ARG A 427 17.96 -15.55 -5.09
N LEU A 428 16.92 -16.39 -5.19
CA LEU A 428 15.74 -16.16 -6.03
C LEU A 428 15.09 -14.79 -5.79
N SER A 429 14.99 -14.36 -4.53
CA SER A 429 14.41 -13.07 -4.15
C SER A 429 15.11 -11.87 -4.80
N LEU A 430 16.45 -11.89 -4.86
CA LEU A 430 17.23 -10.83 -5.50
C LEU A 430 16.96 -10.77 -7.01
N PHE A 431 16.93 -11.93 -7.67
CA PHE A 431 16.67 -11.99 -9.10
C PHE A 431 15.23 -11.61 -9.46
N ASN A 432 14.24 -11.96 -8.63
CA ASN A 432 12.87 -11.48 -8.77
C ASN A 432 12.81 -9.95 -8.69
N ILE A 433 13.59 -9.32 -7.79
CA ILE A 433 13.68 -7.86 -7.70
C ILE A 433 14.27 -7.26 -8.98
N LEU A 434 15.40 -7.79 -9.45
CA LEU A 434 16.08 -7.29 -10.65
C LEU A 434 15.24 -7.48 -11.91
N PHE A 435 14.66 -8.66 -12.12
CA PHE A 435 13.80 -8.94 -13.28
C PHE A 435 12.47 -8.19 -13.20
N GLY A 436 11.89 -8.01 -12.02
CA GLY A 436 10.72 -7.16 -11.84
C GLY A 436 11.00 -5.71 -12.23
N LEU A 437 12.10 -5.12 -11.73
CA LEU A 437 12.52 -3.79 -12.12
C LEU A 437 12.78 -3.70 -13.63
N ALA A 438 13.51 -4.66 -14.21
CA ALA A 438 13.76 -4.71 -15.64
C ALA A 438 12.45 -4.83 -16.46
N ALA A 439 11.49 -5.66 -16.03
CA ALA A 439 10.20 -5.82 -16.70
C ALA A 439 9.44 -4.48 -16.76
N THR A 440 9.36 -3.77 -15.63
CA THR A 440 8.66 -2.48 -15.57
C THR A 440 9.26 -1.42 -16.50
N ILE A 441 10.57 -1.46 -16.72
CA ILE A 441 11.28 -0.49 -17.55
C ILE A 441 11.22 -0.89 -19.02
N LEU A 442 11.64 -2.12 -19.33
CA LEU A 442 11.83 -2.58 -20.70
C LEU A 442 10.53 -2.68 -21.48
N PHE A 443 9.45 -3.19 -20.86
CA PHE A 443 8.15 -3.27 -21.55
C PHE A 443 7.52 -1.90 -21.76
N ALA A 444 7.71 -0.94 -20.85
CA ALA A 444 7.27 0.44 -21.05
C ALA A 444 8.01 1.09 -22.24
N VAL A 445 9.33 0.90 -22.33
CA VAL A 445 10.14 1.41 -23.46
C VAL A 445 9.78 0.71 -24.77
N LEU A 446 9.56 -0.61 -24.75
CA LEU A 446 9.18 -1.38 -25.94
C LEU A 446 7.80 -0.96 -26.46
N ALA A 447 6.85 -0.69 -25.57
CA ALA A 447 5.53 -0.18 -25.94
C ALA A 447 5.63 1.16 -26.67
N VAL A 448 6.45 2.09 -26.18
CA VAL A 448 6.65 3.39 -26.87
C VAL A 448 7.47 3.24 -28.15
N GLN A 449 8.46 2.33 -28.18
CA GLN A 449 9.20 2.00 -29.39
C GLN A 449 8.27 1.47 -30.49
N PHE A 450 7.32 0.60 -30.14
CA PHE A 450 6.29 0.13 -31.06
C PHE A 450 5.48 1.29 -31.64
N VAL A 451 4.98 2.20 -30.79
CA VAL A 451 4.21 3.38 -31.22
C VAL A 451 5.03 4.24 -32.17
N LEU A 452 6.29 4.55 -31.84
CA LEU A 452 7.19 5.37 -32.66
C LEU A 452 7.52 4.69 -33.99
N ALA A 453 7.80 3.39 -33.98
CA ALA A 453 8.14 2.62 -35.17
C ALA A 453 6.99 2.57 -36.17
N GLU A 454 5.78 2.30 -35.70
CA GLU A 454 4.59 2.25 -36.55
C GLU A 454 4.19 3.64 -37.05
N SER A 455 4.28 4.66 -36.18
CA SER A 455 4.05 6.05 -36.56
C SER A 455 5.03 6.50 -37.65
N LYS A 456 6.32 6.15 -37.53
CA LYS A 456 7.35 6.47 -38.53
C LYS A 456 7.11 5.74 -39.85
N ARG A 457 6.76 4.45 -39.81
CA ARG A 457 6.43 3.66 -41.01
C ARG A 457 5.36 4.35 -41.85
N VAL A 458 4.31 4.85 -41.21
CA VAL A 458 3.20 5.49 -41.94
C VAL A 458 3.54 6.92 -42.36
N PHE A 459 4.27 7.65 -41.51
CA PHE A 459 4.80 8.96 -41.86
C PHE A 459 5.64 8.90 -43.15
N ASP A 460 6.49 7.88 -43.29
CA ASP A 460 7.33 7.68 -44.47
C ASP A 460 6.53 7.19 -45.68
N ALA A 461 5.57 6.28 -45.48
CA ALA A 461 4.73 5.76 -46.58
C ALA A 461 3.86 6.82 -47.26
N GLY A 462 3.61 7.97 -46.61
CA GLY A 462 2.94 9.10 -47.25
C GLY A 462 1.45 8.92 -47.55
N ALA A 463 0.81 7.87 -47.03
CA ALA A 463 -0.61 7.64 -47.23
C ALA A 463 -1.45 8.78 -46.65
N ALA A 464 -2.29 9.41 -47.49
CA ALA A 464 -3.27 10.38 -47.01
C ALA A 464 -4.36 9.67 -46.21
N VAL A 465 -4.48 10.00 -44.92
CA VAL A 465 -5.50 9.43 -44.02
C VAL A 465 -6.43 10.55 -43.58
N THR A 466 -7.74 10.29 -43.64
CA THR A 466 -8.74 11.20 -43.06
C THR A 466 -8.49 11.40 -41.57
N LYS A 467 -8.94 12.53 -40.99
CA LYS A 467 -8.76 12.79 -39.55
C LYS A 467 -9.35 11.68 -38.68
N LEU A 468 -10.56 11.21 -39.03
CA LEU A 468 -11.22 10.11 -38.34
C LEU A 468 -10.43 8.80 -38.48
N GLY A 469 -9.92 8.50 -39.68
CA GLY A 469 -9.05 7.34 -39.91
C GLY A 469 -7.73 7.42 -39.14
N ALA A 470 -7.15 8.61 -39.01
CA ALA A 470 -5.93 8.84 -38.24
C ALA A 470 -6.19 8.58 -36.74
N PHE A 471 -7.31 9.07 -36.20
CA PHE A 471 -7.71 8.82 -34.82
C PHE A 471 -7.98 7.33 -34.55
N GLY A 472 -8.70 6.64 -35.45
CA GLY A 472 -8.94 5.20 -35.33
C GLY A 472 -7.66 4.36 -35.37
N ARG A 473 -6.68 4.74 -36.21
CA ARG A 473 -5.36 4.09 -36.21
C ARG A 473 -4.55 4.40 -34.95
N SER A 474 -4.65 5.60 -34.40
CA SER A 474 -4.05 5.94 -33.10
C SER A 474 -4.61 5.09 -31.96
N LEU A 475 -5.91 4.76 -31.99
CA LEU A 475 -6.51 3.86 -31.00
C LEU A 475 -5.92 2.45 -31.07
N TRP A 476 -5.64 1.95 -32.29
CA TRP A 476 -4.92 0.69 -32.49
C TRP A 476 -3.48 0.73 -31.95
N LEU A 477 -2.77 1.85 -32.14
CA LEU A 477 -1.44 2.04 -31.56
C LEU A 477 -1.49 2.02 -30.02
N LEU A 478 -2.49 2.68 -29.43
CA LEU A 478 -2.72 2.65 -27.99
C LEU A 478 -3.00 1.23 -27.50
N ALA A 479 -3.89 0.49 -28.15
CA ALA A 479 -4.19 -0.89 -27.78
C ALA A 479 -2.94 -1.78 -27.83
N GLY A 480 -2.13 -1.68 -28.88
CA GLY A 480 -0.87 -2.41 -28.99
C GLY A 480 0.13 -2.04 -27.89
N ALA A 481 0.30 -0.74 -27.59
CA ALA A 481 1.17 -0.27 -26.52
C ALA A 481 0.72 -0.77 -25.15
N VAL A 482 -0.58 -0.68 -24.85
CA VAL A 482 -1.18 -1.17 -23.61
C VAL A 482 -0.98 -2.68 -23.46
N LEU A 483 -1.17 -3.47 -24.52
CA LEU A 483 -0.93 -4.93 -24.47
C LEU A 483 0.54 -5.28 -24.18
N ILE A 484 1.49 -4.54 -24.77
CA ILE A 484 2.92 -4.71 -24.46
C ILE A 484 3.18 -4.36 -22.99
N SER A 485 2.69 -3.22 -22.50
CA SER A 485 2.88 -2.82 -21.11
C SER A 485 2.19 -3.76 -20.11
N LEU A 486 0.99 -4.27 -20.42
CA LEU A 486 0.31 -5.28 -19.62
C LEU A 486 1.08 -6.61 -19.60
N SER A 487 1.74 -6.98 -20.70
CA SER A 487 2.62 -8.16 -20.74
C SER A 487 3.77 -8.03 -19.73
N GLY A 488 4.38 -6.84 -19.63
CA GLY A 488 5.38 -6.55 -18.61
C GLY A 488 4.81 -6.57 -17.18
N ALA A 489 3.58 -6.07 -17.00
CA ALA A 489 2.90 -6.08 -15.71
C ALA A 489 2.56 -7.50 -15.24
N LEU A 490 2.21 -8.41 -16.16
CA LEU A 490 2.03 -9.82 -15.86
C LEU A 490 3.36 -10.46 -15.42
N CYS A 491 4.46 -10.20 -16.14
CA CYS A 491 5.79 -10.66 -15.73
C CYS A 491 6.17 -10.15 -14.33
N GLU A 492 5.98 -8.86 -14.06
CA GLU A 492 6.18 -8.28 -12.73
C GLU A 492 5.35 -9.00 -11.67
N THR A 493 4.05 -9.17 -11.92
CA THR A 493 3.13 -9.88 -11.03
C THR A 493 3.63 -11.29 -10.72
N ALA A 494 4.20 -12.01 -11.70
CA ALA A 494 4.75 -13.34 -11.51
C ALA A 494 5.97 -13.38 -10.57
N PHE A 495 6.83 -12.35 -10.59
CA PHE A 495 7.99 -12.27 -9.68
C PHE A 495 7.58 -11.98 -8.23
N TYR A 496 6.44 -11.30 -8.03
CA TYR A 496 5.94 -10.88 -6.71
C TYR A 496 4.64 -11.58 -6.29
N ALA A 497 4.31 -12.73 -6.87
CA ALA A 497 3.10 -13.47 -6.53
C ALA A 497 3.20 -14.24 -5.20
N GLU A 498 4.31 -14.15 -4.47
CA GLU A 498 4.47 -14.85 -3.20
C GLU A 498 3.75 -14.14 -2.04
N SER A 499 3.22 -14.92 -1.09
CA SER A 499 2.48 -14.38 0.08
C SER A 499 3.25 -13.29 0.84
N GLU A 500 4.58 -13.38 0.91
CA GLU A 500 5.42 -12.38 1.55
C GLU A 500 5.25 -10.96 0.98
N TYR A 501 5.06 -10.85 -0.35
CA TYR A 501 4.84 -9.56 -1.01
C TYR A 501 3.37 -9.12 -0.96
N LEU A 502 2.42 -10.07 -1.04
CA LEU A 502 0.98 -9.79 -0.97
C LEU A 502 0.55 -9.32 0.42
N LEU A 503 1.18 -9.85 1.47
CA LEU A 503 1.03 -9.40 2.85
C LEU A 503 1.85 -8.15 3.19
N GLU A 504 2.66 -7.67 2.25
CA GLU A 504 3.52 -6.50 2.40
C GLU A 504 4.58 -6.63 3.51
N LEU A 505 5.09 -7.84 3.75
CA LEU A 505 6.32 -8.05 4.53
C LEU A 505 7.56 -7.62 3.73
N LYS A 506 7.44 -7.64 2.40
CA LYS A 506 8.41 -7.06 1.48
C LYS A 506 7.71 -6.18 0.47
N VAL A 507 8.35 -5.05 0.16
CA VAL A 507 7.87 -4.08 -0.83
C VAL A 507 8.76 -4.05 -2.07
N PHE A 508 8.19 -3.61 -3.19
CA PHE A 508 8.97 -3.35 -4.39
C PHE A 508 9.87 -2.11 -4.21
N THR A 509 11.16 -2.35 -4.06
CA THR A 509 12.21 -1.32 -3.94
C THR A 509 12.72 -0.93 -5.33
N GLY A 510 12.05 0.04 -5.96
CA GLY A 510 12.41 0.44 -7.33
C GLY A 510 11.43 1.37 -8.03
N VAL A 511 10.29 1.66 -7.40
CA VAL A 511 9.19 2.49 -7.95
C VAL A 511 9.66 3.80 -8.60
N LYS A 512 10.61 4.50 -7.99
CA LYS A 512 11.12 5.77 -8.54
C LYS A 512 11.92 5.55 -9.82
N ILE A 513 12.77 4.52 -9.84
CA ILE A 513 13.60 4.18 -11.00
C ILE A 513 12.72 3.69 -12.14
N SER A 514 11.75 2.81 -11.85
CA SER A 514 10.83 2.28 -12.87
C SER A 514 9.95 3.35 -13.51
N GLN A 515 9.66 4.45 -12.81
CA GLN A 515 8.92 5.57 -13.37
C GLN A 515 9.79 6.57 -14.14
N LEU A 516 11.07 6.74 -13.80
CA LEU A 516 11.94 7.75 -14.42
C LEU A 516 12.72 7.21 -15.62
N LEU A 517 13.28 6.00 -15.50
CA LEU A 517 14.17 5.47 -16.53
C LEU A 517 13.48 5.29 -17.90
N PRO A 518 12.21 4.86 -17.99
CA PRO A 518 11.51 4.80 -19.28
C PRO A 518 11.44 6.16 -20.00
N LEU A 519 11.21 7.26 -19.27
CA LEU A 519 11.11 8.60 -19.84
C LEU A 519 12.43 9.01 -20.49
N VAL A 520 13.56 8.68 -19.84
CA VAL A 520 14.91 8.96 -20.36
C VAL A 520 15.22 8.08 -21.57
N LEU A 521 14.99 6.77 -21.47
CA LEU A 521 15.32 5.83 -22.55
C LEU A 521 14.48 6.10 -23.80
N VAL A 522 13.23 6.52 -23.66
CA VAL A 522 12.36 6.86 -24.79
C VAL A 522 12.86 8.05 -25.59
N ILE A 523 13.63 8.98 -25.01
CA ILE A 523 14.27 10.06 -25.76
C ILE A 523 15.25 9.45 -26.79
N LEU A 524 16.05 8.47 -26.38
CA LEU A 524 16.98 7.77 -27.29
C LEU A 524 16.22 7.03 -28.40
N VAL A 525 15.10 6.39 -28.04
CA VAL A 525 14.22 5.71 -29.01
C VAL A 525 13.61 6.73 -29.99
N ALA A 526 13.09 7.86 -29.51
CA ALA A 526 12.51 8.90 -30.35
C ALA A 526 13.54 9.49 -31.33
N LEU A 527 14.77 9.71 -30.88
CA LEU A 527 15.89 10.15 -31.73
C LEU A 527 16.23 9.13 -32.82
N ARG A 528 16.11 7.82 -32.55
CA ARG A 528 16.33 6.79 -33.58
C ARG A 528 15.32 6.87 -34.73
N TYR A 529 14.05 7.09 -34.43
CA TYR A 529 12.96 7.00 -35.41
C TYR A 529 12.67 8.33 -36.10
N PHE A 530 12.64 9.43 -35.36
CA PHE A 530 12.28 10.75 -35.88
C PHE A 530 13.43 11.77 -35.81
N GLY A 531 14.62 11.39 -35.30
CA GLY A 531 15.73 12.34 -35.16
C GLY A 531 16.12 13.02 -36.46
N ASN A 532 16.20 12.28 -37.57
CA ASN A 532 16.51 12.84 -38.89
C ASN A 532 15.43 13.83 -39.36
N ASP A 533 14.15 13.53 -39.12
CA ASP A 533 13.02 14.39 -39.51
C ASP A 533 12.90 15.64 -38.63
N ILE A 534 13.22 15.52 -37.34
CA ILE A 534 13.25 16.62 -36.37
C ILE A 534 14.41 17.57 -36.69
N LEU A 535 15.56 17.02 -37.06
CA LEU A 535 16.77 17.78 -37.41
C LEU A 535 16.78 18.26 -38.87
N GLY A 536 15.81 17.85 -39.69
CA GLY A 536 15.69 18.24 -41.10
C GLY A 536 16.82 17.71 -42.00
N LYS A 537 17.46 16.60 -41.63
CA LYS A 537 18.63 16.04 -42.35
C LYS A 537 18.40 14.56 -42.67
N ALA A 538 18.62 14.16 -43.93
CA ALA A 538 18.23 12.84 -44.41
C ALA A 538 19.10 11.68 -43.88
N GLU A 539 20.41 11.88 -43.66
CA GLU A 539 21.35 10.76 -43.46
C GLU A 539 22.42 11.02 -42.38
N LEU A 540 22.02 11.31 -41.15
CA LEU A 540 22.98 11.29 -40.03
C LEU A 540 23.15 9.85 -39.51
N THR A 541 24.37 9.45 -39.17
CA THR A 541 24.61 8.22 -38.38
C THR A 541 24.18 8.42 -36.92
N ALA A 542 24.13 7.35 -36.12
CA ALA A 542 23.72 7.45 -34.70
C ALA A 542 24.65 8.37 -33.89
N LYS A 543 25.97 8.29 -34.16
CA LYS A 543 26.99 9.14 -33.52
C LYS A 543 26.85 10.60 -33.92
N GLU A 544 26.67 10.87 -35.21
CA GLU A 544 26.51 12.23 -35.73
C GLU A 544 25.20 12.87 -35.27
N ARG A 545 24.09 12.10 -35.17
CA ARG A 545 22.83 12.59 -34.58
C ARG A 545 23.03 13.04 -33.14
N ALA A 546 23.70 12.23 -32.32
CA ALA A 546 23.93 12.56 -30.91
C ALA A 546 24.82 13.80 -30.77
N GLN A 547 25.93 13.87 -31.51
CA GLN A 547 26.82 15.04 -31.50
C GLN A 547 26.12 16.30 -32.00
N TYR A 548 25.31 16.20 -33.06
CA TYR A 548 24.57 17.34 -33.59
C TYR A 548 23.48 17.81 -32.62
N PHE A 549 22.76 16.88 -31.98
CA PHE A 549 21.74 17.20 -30.99
C PHE A 549 22.35 17.89 -29.76
N LEU A 550 23.51 17.42 -29.29
CA LEU A 550 24.24 18.03 -28.16
C LEU A 550 24.78 19.43 -28.50
N ASN A 551 25.15 19.66 -29.76
CA ASN A 551 25.68 20.94 -30.23
C ASN A 551 24.61 21.86 -30.85
N MET A 552 23.33 21.55 -30.67
CA MET A 552 22.25 22.30 -31.30
C MET A 552 22.01 23.62 -30.56
N ASN A 553 21.88 24.73 -31.28
CA ASN A 553 21.59 26.04 -30.69
C ASN A 553 20.19 26.04 -30.06
N ILE A 554 20.13 25.98 -28.73
CA ILE A 554 18.88 25.99 -27.96
C ILE A 554 18.37 27.44 -27.90
N LYS A 555 17.29 27.76 -28.64
CA LYS A 555 16.61 29.06 -28.46
C LYS A 555 16.03 29.16 -27.05
N PHE A 556 15.96 30.37 -26.50
CA PHE A 556 15.44 30.62 -25.15
C PHE A 556 14.12 29.91 -24.83
N TRP A 557 13.15 29.93 -25.75
CA TRP A 557 11.87 29.23 -25.58
C TRP A 557 12.00 27.69 -25.46
N HIS A 558 12.97 27.06 -26.12
CA HIS A 558 13.25 25.62 -25.95
C HIS A 558 13.84 25.35 -24.55
N ALA A 559 14.73 26.21 -24.07
CA ALA A 559 15.27 26.12 -22.72
C ALA A 559 14.18 26.30 -21.66
N LEU A 560 13.25 27.24 -21.87
CA LEU A 560 12.10 27.46 -21.00
C LEU A 560 11.16 26.23 -20.96
N ILE A 561 10.86 25.63 -22.11
CA ILE A 561 10.09 24.38 -22.18
C ILE A 561 10.83 23.23 -21.48
N GLY A 562 12.14 23.09 -21.69
CA GLY A 562 12.96 22.10 -21.02
C GLY A 562 12.99 22.27 -19.50
N MET A 563 13.09 23.51 -19.01
CA MET A 563 13.03 23.84 -17.58
C MET A 563 11.64 23.52 -17.00
N MET A 564 10.55 23.83 -17.71
CA MET A 564 9.20 23.44 -17.29
C MET A 564 9.02 21.92 -17.25
N LEU A 565 9.57 21.18 -18.22
CA LEU A 565 9.56 19.72 -18.24
C LEU A 565 10.35 19.13 -17.07
N LEU A 566 11.54 19.66 -16.78
CA LEU A 566 12.34 19.27 -15.62
C LEU A 566 11.62 19.59 -14.31
N ALA A 567 11.00 20.76 -14.19
CA ALA A 567 10.20 21.12 -13.03
C ALA A 567 8.99 20.20 -12.86
N ALA A 568 8.31 19.83 -13.96
CA ALA A 568 7.21 18.87 -13.93
C ALA A 568 7.67 17.48 -13.48
N VAL A 569 8.80 16.99 -14.00
CA VAL A 569 9.39 15.71 -13.58
C VAL A 569 9.83 15.77 -12.11
N ALA A 570 10.47 16.85 -11.68
CA ALA A 570 10.87 17.04 -10.27
C ALA A 570 9.65 17.07 -9.35
N LEU A 571 8.59 17.80 -9.71
CA LEU A 571 7.33 17.81 -8.98
C LEU A 571 6.68 16.43 -8.91
N LEU A 572 6.76 15.62 -9.98
CA LEU A 572 6.28 14.23 -9.96
C LEU A 572 7.08 13.36 -8.99
N ILE A 573 8.40 13.53 -8.92
CA ILE A 573 9.25 12.80 -7.96
C ILE A 573 8.88 13.20 -6.54
N ILE A 574 8.76 14.50 -6.28
CA ILE A 574 8.40 15.04 -4.96
C ILE A 574 7.01 14.50 -4.55
N ARG A 575 6.01 14.62 -5.42
CA ARG A 575 4.64 14.13 -5.17
C ARG A 575 4.52 12.60 -5.08
N SER A 576 5.50 11.83 -5.57
CA SER A 576 5.51 10.37 -5.44
C SER A 576 5.96 9.88 -4.05
N GLY A 577 6.44 10.78 -3.18
CA GLY A 577 6.76 10.50 -1.77
C GLY A 577 5.51 10.35 -0.90
N HIS A 578 5.63 9.56 0.17
CA HIS A 578 4.50 9.23 1.08
C HIS A 578 4.23 10.32 2.11
N GLU A 579 5.11 11.32 2.17
CA GLU A 579 5.17 12.37 3.18
C GLU A 579 5.54 13.69 2.47
N THR A 580 4.61 14.27 1.69
CA THR A 580 4.81 15.64 1.23
C THR A 580 3.61 16.50 1.59
N GLY A 581 3.86 17.55 2.36
CA GLY A 581 2.86 18.56 2.74
C GLY A 581 2.36 19.44 1.59
N VAL A 582 2.56 19.02 0.33
CA VAL A 582 2.06 19.72 -0.85
C VAL A 582 0.63 19.27 -1.09
N GLN A 583 -0.33 20.05 -0.57
CA GLN A 583 -1.75 19.78 -0.76
C GLN A 583 -2.10 19.87 -2.26
N PRO A 584 -2.87 18.90 -2.80
CA PRO A 584 -3.39 19.03 -4.16
C PRO A 584 -4.30 20.25 -4.26
N ALA A 585 -4.43 20.80 -5.47
CA ALA A 585 -5.36 21.91 -5.69
C ALA A 585 -6.80 21.48 -5.34
N ASN A 586 -7.61 22.37 -4.77
CA ASN A 586 -8.99 22.06 -4.35
C ASN A 586 -9.83 21.47 -5.49
N MET A 587 -9.62 21.92 -6.72
CA MET A 587 -10.28 21.36 -7.91
C MET A 587 -9.81 19.92 -8.24
N GLU A 588 -8.52 19.60 -8.01
CA GLU A 588 -8.02 18.23 -8.17
C GLU A 588 -8.67 17.31 -7.12
N LEU A 589 -8.75 17.76 -5.86
CA LEU A 589 -9.40 17.02 -4.78
C LEU A 589 -10.87 16.76 -5.09
N PHE A 590 -11.59 17.80 -5.55
CA PHE A 590 -12.99 17.69 -5.96
C PHE A 590 -13.22 16.64 -7.06
N ILE A 591 -12.46 16.71 -8.16
CA ILE A 591 -12.57 15.73 -9.25
C ILE A 591 -12.25 14.32 -8.75
N ARG A 592 -11.22 14.18 -7.91
CA ARG A 592 -10.83 12.88 -7.34
C ARG A 592 -11.94 12.26 -6.50
N ASN A 593 -12.67 13.08 -5.77
CA ASN A 593 -13.79 12.63 -4.93
C ASN A 593 -14.96 12.12 -5.76
N ILE A 594 -15.37 12.88 -6.78
CA ILE A 594 -16.43 12.45 -7.72
C ILE A 594 -16.06 11.13 -8.37
N LEU A 595 -14.81 11.01 -8.83
CA LEU A 595 -14.34 9.77 -9.46
C LEU A 595 -14.31 8.59 -8.47
N GLU A 596 -14.02 8.83 -7.19
CA GLU A 596 -13.96 7.79 -6.14
C GLU A 596 -15.36 7.34 -5.66
N GLU A 597 -16.36 8.21 -5.78
CA GLU A 597 -17.75 7.90 -5.46
C GLU A 597 -18.44 7.16 -6.62
N VAL A 598 -18.13 7.53 -7.87
CA VAL A 598 -18.77 6.97 -9.06
C VAL A 598 -18.07 5.70 -9.56
N LEU A 599 -16.74 5.61 -9.43
CA LEU A 599 -15.97 4.51 -10.01
C LEU A 599 -15.46 3.55 -8.93
N PRO A 600 -15.45 2.23 -9.20
CA PRO A 600 -14.90 1.25 -8.26
C PRO A 600 -13.38 1.39 -8.11
N ALA A 601 -12.69 1.87 -9.14
CA ALA A 601 -11.24 2.10 -9.16
C ALA A 601 -10.94 3.51 -9.68
N ARG A 602 -10.37 4.36 -8.83
CA ARG A 602 -10.03 5.74 -9.21
C ARG A 602 -8.90 5.76 -10.26
N PRO A 603 -9.09 6.40 -11.43
CA PRO A 603 -8.05 6.54 -12.43
C PRO A 603 -6.97 7.54 -11.98
N ARG A 604 -5.72 7.35 -12.42
CA ARG A 604 -4.64 8.31 -12.11
C ARG A 604 -4.64 9.47 -13.09
N ASN A 605 -4.80 10.69 -12.56
CA ASN A 605 -4.81 11.95 -13.31
C ASN A 605 -3.68 12.07 -14.34
N LYS A 606 -2.44 11.74 -13.95
CA LYS A 606 -1.28 11.79 -14.85
C LYS A 606 -1.39 10.89 -16.08
N ALA A 607 -2.08 9.75 -15.97
CA ALA A 607 -2.18 8.78 -17.04
C ALA A 607 -3.23 9.17 -18.08
N PHE A 608 -4.44 9.53 -17.63
CA PHE A 608 -5.52 9.86 -18.55
C PHE A 608 -5.47 11.30 -19.11
N LEU A 609 -4.82 12.24 -18.39
CA LEU A 609 -4.65 13.62 -18.88
C LEU A 609 -3.43 13.78 -19.79
N LEU A 610 -2.33 13.09 -19.50
CA LEU A 610 -1.06 13.28 -20.22
C LEU A 610 -0.58 11.99 -20.89
N GLY A 611 -0.52 10.90 -20.12
CA GLY A 611 0.05 9.63 -20.54
C GLY A 611 -0.49 9.07 -21.87
N TYR A 612 -1.70 8.53 -21.82
CA TYR A 612 -2.35 7.91 -22.99
C TYR A 612 -2.71 8.94 -24.09
N PRO A 613 -3.11 10.19 -23.78
CA PRO A 613 -3.24 11.22 -24.81
C PRO A 613 -1.95 11.46 -25.58
N GLY A 614 -0.78 11.33 -24.94
CA GLY A 614 0.53 11.39 -25.61
C GLY A 614 0.66 10.35 -26.73
N VAL A 615 0.26 9.10 -26.51
CA VAL A 615 0.25 8.03 -27.52
C VAL A 615 -0.69 8.38 -28.67
N LEU A 616 -1.91 8.78 -28.34
CA LEU A 616 -2.95 9.04 -29.33
C LEU A 616 -2.62 10.25 -30.22
N LEU A 617 -2.13 11.33 -29.62
CA LEU A 617 -1.68 12.54 -30.32
C LEU A 617 -0.43 12.28 -31.16
N LEU A 618 0.53 11.50 -30.66
CA LEU A 618 1.73 11.12 -31.42
C LEU A 618 1.35 10.39 -32.71
N GLY A 619 0.50 9.38 -32.60
CA GLY A 619 -0.04 8.68 -33.77
C GLY A 619 -0.78 9.66 -34.69
N TYR A 620 -1.71 10.44 -34.15
CA TYR A 620 -2.59 11.31 -34.93
C TYR A 620 -1.79 12.33 -35.75
N PHE A 621 -0.82 12.99 -35.12
CA PHE A 621 0.03 13.97 -35.80
C PHE A 621 1.03 13.34 -36.76
N ALA A 622 1.53 12.14 -36.47
CA ALA A 622 2.33 11.38 -37.43
C ALA A 622 1.55 11.05 -38.71
N TYR A 623 0.30 10.59 -38.58
CA TYR A 623 -0.60 10.34 -39.72
C TYR A 623 -0.94 11.62 -40.49
N GLN A 624 -1.11 12.75 -39.79
CA GLN A 624 -1.40 14.05 -40.41
C GLN A 624 -0.14 14.79 -40.89
N LYS A 625 1.06 14.26 -40.62
CA LYS A 625 2.37 14.88 -40.88
C LYS A 625 2.54 16.30 -40.32
N ARG A 626 1.88 16.62 -39.20
CA ARG A 626 1.89 17.94 -38.57
C ARG A 626 2.68 17.96 -37.26
N TYR A 627 3.11 19.15 -36.84
CA TYR A 627 3.72 19.40 -35.52
C TYR A 627 4.87 18.47 -35.13
N ARG A 628 5.80 18.20 -36.06
CA ARG A 628 6.94 17.27 -35.87
C ARG A 628 7.79 17.58 -34.64
N TRP A 629 7.91 18.87 -34.28
CA TRP A 629 8.66 19.31 -33.10
C TRP A 629 8.05 18.83 -31.76
N LEU A 630 6.76 18.44 -31.74
CA LEU A 630 6.10 17.89 -30.55
C LEU A 630 6.41 16.41 -30.32
N TYR A 631 6.92 15.67 -31.32
CA TYR A 631 7.04 14.21 -31.22
C TYR A 631 7.89 13.74 -30.03
N PRO A 632 9.04 14.36 -29.69
CA PRO A 632 9.79 14.00 -28.49
C PRO A 632 9.00 14.20 -27.20
N ILE A 633 8.24 15.30 -27.09
CA ILE A 633 7.41 15.60 -25.91
C ILE A 633 6.28 14.57 -25.79
N LEU A 634 5.61 14.27 -26.91
CA LEU A 634 4.55 13.27 -26.96
C LEU A 634 5.07 11.85 -26.69
N ALA A 635 6.32 11.54 -27.06
CA ALA A 635 6.97 10.29 -26.71
C ALA A 635 7.23 10.18 -25.19
N ILE A 636 7.69 11.25 -24.55
CA ILE A 636 7.84 11.30 -23.08
C ILE A 636 6.47 11.14 -22.40
N MET A 637 5.44 11.84 -22.88
CA MET A 637 4.07 11.68 -22.39
C MET A 637 3.59 10.22 -22.56
N ALA A 638 3.81 9.62 -23.74
CA ALA A 638 3.50 8.21 -23.98
C ALA A 638 4.22 7.29 -22.98
N ALA A 639 5.51 7.55 -22.70
CA ALA A 639 6.29 6.81 -21.72
C ALA A 639 5.71 6.94 -20.31
N MET A 640 5.22 8.12 -19.91
CA MET A 640 4.53 8.32 -18.64
C MET A 640 3.27 7.46 -18.53
N GLY A 641 2.48 7.36 -19.61
CA GLY A 641 1.29 6.50 -19.67
C GLY A 641 1.63 5.02 -19.55
N GLN A 642 2.59 4.55 -20.33
CA GLN A 642 3.02 3.15 -20.31
C GLN A 642 3.64 2.78 -18.96
N ALA A 643 4.54 3.61 -18.42
CA ALA A 643 5.13 3.39 -17.09
C ALA A 643 4.07 3.43 -15.96
N ASN A 644 2.96 4.16 -16.13
CA ASN A 644 1.86 4.15 -15.16
C ASN A 644 1.14 2.80 -15.07
N ILE A 645 1.00 2.07 -16.18
CA ILE A 645 0.45 0.70 -16.19
C ILE A 645 1.30 -0.18 -15.29
N LEU A 646 2.61 -0.24 -15.57
CA LEU A 646 3.54 -1.07 -14.81
C LEU A 646 3.52 -0.67 -13.33
N ASN A 647 3.62 0.63 -13.04
CA ASN A 647 3.55 1.15 -11.67
C ASN A 647 2.22 0.83 -10.94
N THR A 648 1.12 0.61 -11.68
CA THR A 648 -0.14 0.19 -11.07
C THR A 648 -0.04 -1.22 -10.51
N PHE A 649 0.64 -2.13 -11.21
CA PHE A 649 0.88 -3.51 -10.78
C PHE A 649 2.06 -3.64 -9.79
N SER A 650 2.99 -2.68 -9.77
CA SER A 650 4.03 -2.59 -8.74
C SER A 650 3.49 -2.41 -7.32
N HIS A 651 2.24 -1.96 -7.16
CA HIS A 651 1.54 -1.97 -5.86
C HIS A 651 0.97 -3.36 -5.60
N ILE A 652 1.86 -4.30 -5.30
CA ILE A 652 1.60 -5.75 -5.28
C ILE A 652 0.41 -6.14 -4.38
N ARG A 653 0.18 -5.45 -3.26
CA ARG A 653 -0.98 -5.65 -2.37
C ARG A 653 -2.35 -5.38 -3.01
N THR A 654 -2.40 -4.61 -4.10
CA THR A 654 -3.65 -4.24 -4.76
C THR A 654 -4.19 -5.44 -5.54
N PRO A 655 -5.46 -5.84 -5.35
CA PRO A 655 -6.05 -6.92 -6.12
C PRO A 655 -5.95 -6.68 -7.64
N LEU A 656 -5.67 -7.74 -8.41
CA LEU A 656 -5.42 -7.64 -9.85
C LEU A 656 -6.62 -7.08 -10.61
N TYR A 657 -7.84 -7.51 -10.27
CA TYR A 657 -9.06 -7.01 -10.93
C TYR A 657 -9.18 -5.49 -10.81
N LEU A 658 -8.79 -4.92 -9.67
CA LEU A 658 -8.85 -3.48 -9.41
C LEU A 658 -7.81 -2.72 -10.24
N SER A 659 -6.61 -3.28 -10.36
CA SER A 659 -5.56 -2.76 -11.23
C SER A 659 -5.96 -2.73 -12.71
N PHE A 660 -6.62 -3.79 -13.20
CA PHE A 660 -7.15 -3.84 -14.57
C PHE A 660 -8.28 -2.81 -14.78
N LEU A 661 -9.24 -2.73 -13.87
CA LEU A 661 -10.34 -1.75 -13.94
C LEU A 661 -9.82 -0.32 -13.93
N ARG A 662 -8.82 -0.02 -13.10
CA ARG A 662 -8.16 1.29 -13.08
C ARG A 662 -7.65 1.66 -14.47
N ILE A 663 -6.90 0.76 -15.12
CA ILE A 663 -6.35 1.01 -16.47
C ILE A 663 -7.46 1.17 -17.50
N PHE A 664 -8.51 0.35 -17.43
CA PHE A 664 -9.67 0.46 -18.31
C PHE A 664 -10.30 1.86 -18.25
N PHE A 665 -10.59 2.37 -17.05
CA PHE A 665 -11.14 3.71 -16.89
C PHE A 665 -10.14 4.79 -17.35
N GLU A 666 -8.86 4.67 -17.00
CA GLU A 666 -7.87 5.65 -17.45
C GLU A 666 -7.80 5.75 -18.98
N ILE A 667 -7.90 4.64 -19.71
CA ILE A 667 -7.94 4.62 -21.18
C ILE A 667 -9.23 5.25 -21.69
N LEU A 668 -10.38 4.91 -21.11
CA LEU A 668 -11.68 5.45 -21.51
C LEU A 668 -11.70 7.00 -21.39
N PHE A 669 -11.28 7.52 -20.25
CA PHE A 669 -11.17 8.97 -20.03
C PHE A 669 -10.13 9.61 -20.96
N ALA A 670 -9.01 8.95 -21.22
CA ALA A 670 -7.98 9.46 -22.13
C ALA A 670 -8.47 9.63 -23.57
N ILE A 671 -9.31 8.73 -24.07
CA ILE A 671 -9.89 8.83 -25.42
C ILE A 671 -10.73 10.10 -25.53
N GLY A 672 -11.60 10.36 -24.56
CA GLY A 672 -12.42 11.58 -24.49
C GLY A 672 -11.57 12.85 -24.39
N MET A 673 -10.59 12.86 -23.48
CA MET A 673 -9.67 13.98 -23.31
C MET A 673 -8.85 14.28 -24.56
N THR A 674 -8.40 13.26 -25.27
CA THR A 674 -7.66 13.44 -26.53
C THR A 674 -8.53 14.08 -27.60
N GLY A 675 -9.80 13.67 -27.71
CA GLY A 675 -10.76 14.32 -28.61
C GLY A 675 -10.86 15.82 -28.34
N LEU A 676 -10.97 16.22 -27.06
CA LEU A 676 -10.96 17.62 -26.64
C LEU A 676 -9.66 18.33 -27.05
N TYR A 677 -8.49 17.72 -26.82
CA TYR A 677 -7.20 18.32 -27.20
C TYR A 677 -7.07 18.54 -28.71
N VAL A 678 -7.51 17.58 -29.52
CA VAL A 678 -7.52 17.71 -30.98
C VAL A 678 -8.43 18.87 -31.40
N LEU A 679 -9.65 18.97 -30.85
CA LEU A 679 -10.58 20.06 -31.14
C LEU A 679 -10.00 21.44 -30.79
N VAL A 680 -9.42 21.58 -29.60
CA VAL A 680 -8.80 22.84 -29.16
C VAL A 680 -7.63 23.22 -30.06
N LEU A 681 -6.74 22.29 -30.38
CA LEU A 681 -5.58 22.55 -31.23
C LEU A 681 -5.99 22.92 -32.66
N GLU A 682 -7.05 22.31 -33.19
CA GLU A 682 -7.60 22.69 -34.50
C GLU A 682 -8.27 24.06 -34.49
N ALA A 683 -9.02 24.40 -33.44
CA ALA A 683 -9.63 25.71 -33.27
C ALA A 683 -8.57 26.83 -33.17
N VAL A 684 -7.53 26.62 -32.34
CA VAL A 684 -6.38 27.53 -32.21
C VAL A 684 -5.65 27.65 -33.54
N GLY A 685 -5.41 26.54 -34.25
CA GLY A 685 -4.77 26.56 -35.57
C GLY A 685 -5.59 27.34 -36.61
N ALA A 686 -6.92 27.24 -36.58
CA ALA A 686 -7.80 28.00 -37.45
C ALA A 686 -7.81 29.50 -37.13
N LEU A 687 -7.85 29.86 -35.84
CA LEU A 687 -7.75 31.25 -35.38
C LEU A 687 -6.39 31.87 -35.71
N TRP A 688 -5.31 31.12 -35.54
CA TRP A 688 -3.95 31.55 -35.89
C TRP A 688 -3.79 31.79 -37.39
N LYS A 689 -4.33 30.90 -38.23
CA LYS A 689 -4.37 31.11 -39.68
C LYS A 689 -5.15 32.37 -40.02
N ARG A 690 -6.34 32.56 -39.46
CA ARG A 690 -7.14 33.80 -39.66
C ARG A 690 -6.38 35.05 -39.22
N TYR A 691 -5.62 34.99 -38.14
CA TYR A 691 -4.77 36.10 -37.67
C TYR A 691 -3.61 36.39 -38.63
N GLN A 692 -2.92 35.36 -39.13
CA GLN A 692 -1.85 35.53 -40.12
C GLN A 692 -2.36 36.06 -41.47
N THR A 693 -3.53 35.59 -41.92
CA THR A 693 -4.19 36.11 -43.12
C THR A 693 -4.60 37.57 -42.95
N ARG A 694 -5.01 37.99 -41.74
CA ARG A 694 -5.30 39.41 -41.41
C ARG A 694 -4.05 40.29 -41.33
N GLN A 695 -2.87 39.74 -41.03
CA GLN A 695 -1.60 40.49 -40.98
C GLN A 695 -0.81 40.47 -42.31
N GLY A 696 -1.38 39.97 -43.41
CA GLY A 696 -0.75 40.04 -44.74
C GLY A 696 0.52 39.21 -44.92
N LYS A 697 0.83 38.27 -44.02
CA LYS A 697 1.94 37.32 -44.24
C LYS A 697 1.46 36.16 -45.10
N GLN A 698 1.74 36.22 -46.40
CA GLN A 698 1.63 35.05 -47.29
C GLN A 698 2.51 33.91 -46.74
N ILE A 699 1.94 32.71 -46.68
CA ILE A 699 2.59 31.49 -46.19
C ILE A 699 3.27 30.80 -47.37
N ASN A 700 4.57 30.53 -47.25
CA ASN A 700 5.20 29.36 -47.89
C ASN A 700 5.36 28.26 -46.84
#